data_AF-A0A6A4C0B1-F1
#
_entry.id   AF-A0A6A4C0B1-F1
#
_cell.length_a   1.000
_cell.length_b   1.000
_cell.length_c   1.000
_cell.angle_alpha   90.00
_cell.angle_beta   90.00
_cell.angle_gamma   90.00
#
_symmetry.space_group_name_H-M   'P 1'
#
loop_
_entity.id
_entity.type
_entity.pdbx_description
1 polymer ?
#
loop_
_entity_poly.entity_id
_entity_poly.type
_entity_poly.pdbx_seq_one_letter_code
_entity_poly.pdbx_strand_id
1 'polypeptide(L)'
;MSIASSKQVLPARIGNSRLLRTGDSLETEDSEERSPNGWSFKDIKARIPWTETGKAAADAKKAADAAKKLDDIRIARLKAHVDHYLDSKFLAWHSDKKSADDVVAWAKENDIPEAGANNLGAQYSIWLAGIPRPLRKMLSCFRSSSRSLRLSLDRLHESSSCLRLCLNNCTFIQSLADRRRRTQPTHTQTPATTMTKKVLCMNPGPIEFEPRVLKPFAMEGISHVDKTVIDVFGQCLEKMRKVFLAPDGQPLVVAGSGTLGWDMVGANLVNKGDDVLIVNNGYFGDNLAECLERYGAKTTHIRGKIGSQPSVAELEKALQAGVSFKLVTITHVDTSTGVRAHVKEFAAAIRRIQPDAVTVVDGVCATGGEETRMKQWDLDVVLTGSQKCIGVPAGLSLMVIRPRALQLFEKNTSTVKYYVDWRNWLPIMKNYEARQPSYFATPSVNHLFALNVALDILLENGGMEQRFKEHKLIGDAVKEAMKTLGCSLVTADDCGANTLTCVRYPAGVGAADFLPKVVKRGVSLAGGLHKAIKTEYFRIGHMGPSTRRLDHILKTVEAIEGAFIECGHKVAQPGKAAKDLKKKLQAIIPVRPACGYASVYHGCPVPPKCQVYSIGTVVIAFAAGLLITQLKSKI
;
A
#
# COMPACT_ATOMS: atom_id res chain seq x y z
N MET A 1 28.67 -18.13 -55.61
CA MET A 1 29.54 -18.52 -56.74
C MET A 1 29.78 -17.26 -57.58
N SER A 2 30.99 -16.87 -58.00
CA SER A 2 32.32 -17.47 -57.75
C SER A 2 33.46 -16.46 -58.04
N ILE A 3 34.41 -16.29 -57.09
CA ILE A 3 35.88 -16.14 -57.28
C ILE A 3 36.39 -14.94 -58.14
N ALA A 4 37.02 -13.88 -57.58
CA ALA A 4 38.41 -13.70 -57.07
C ALA A 4 39.47 -13.40 -58.19
N SER A 5 40.70 -12.89 -57.99
CA SER A 5 41.53 -12.66 -56.77
C SER A 5 42.73 -11.69 -57.01
N SER A 6 43.38 -11.22 -55.92
CA SER A 6 44.82 -10.83 -55.83
C SER A 6 45.29 -9.52 -56.55
N LYS A 7 46.39 -8.82 -56.18
CA LYS A 7 47.47 -9.08 -55.19
C LYS A 7 48.17 -7.77 -54.71
N GLN A 8 48.59 -7.79 -53.45
CA GLN A 8 49.60 -7.02 -52.68
C GLN A 8 50.68 -6.17 -53.40
N VAL A 9 51.08 -5.04 -52.76
CA VAL A 9 52.48 -4.69 -52.37
C VAL A 9 52.50 -3.83 -51.08
N LEU A 10 53.37 -4.22 -50.13
CA LEU A 10 53.92 -3.48 -48.95
C LEU A 10 55.49 -3.48 -49.14
N PRO A 11 56.41 -2.93 -48.29
CA PRO A 11 56.29 -2.48 -46.88
C PRO A 11 57.16 -1.24 -46.47
N ALA A 12 57.13 -0.86 -45.17
CA ALA A 12 58.26 -0.49 -44.27
C ALA A 12 57.77 0.40 -43.09
N ARG A 13 58.43 0.65 -41.93
CA ARG A 13 59.45 0.05 -41.00
C ARG A 13 59.52 1.06 -39.81
N ILE A 14 59.91 0.82 -38.54
CA ILE A 14 60.17 -0.33 -37.63
C ILE A 14 60.13 0.25 -36.19
N GLY A 15 59.86 -0.52 -35.11
CA GLY A 15 59.90 0.03 -33.73
C GLY A 15 59.72 -0.97 -32.58
N ASN A 16 60.68 -1.86 -32.36
CA ASN A 16 60.70 -2.82 -31.22
C ASN A 16 61.29 -2.20 -29.95
N SER A 17 60.85 -2.64 -28.77
CA SER A 17 61.74 -3.22 -27.75
C SER A 17 60.97 -3.95 -26.63
N ARG A 18 61.63 -4.93 -25.98
CA ARG A 18 61.07 -5.85 -24.97
C ARG A 18 62.21 -6.31 -24.05
N LEU A 19 62.06 -6.20 -22.72
CA LEU A 19 62.89 -6.78 -21.63
C LEU A 19 62.05 -6.62 -20.34
N LEU A 20 61.73 -7.60 -19.46
CA LEU A 20 62.42 -8.73 -18.82
C LEU A 20 63.47 -8.38 -17.74
N ARG A 21 63.04 -8.36 -16.46
CA ARG A 21 63.68 -8.96 -15.24
C ARG A 21 62.88 -8.60 -13.96
N THR A 22 62.28 -9.56 -13.22
CA THR A 22 62.75 -10.37 -12.05
C THR A 22 62.83 -9.66 -10.69
N GLY A 23 62.21 -10.26 -9.65
CA GLY A 23 62.50 -10.00 -8.23
C GLY A 23 61.27 -9.94 -7.29
N ASP A 24 61.01 -11.04 -6.56
CA ASP A 24 60.68 -11.21 -5.11
C ASP A 24 59.89 -10.11 -4.35
N SER A 25 59.02 -10.33 -3.36
CA SER A 25 58.50 -11.46 -2.55
C SER A 25 57.17 -10.96 -1.90
N LEU A 26 56.24 -11.70 -1.28
CA LEU A 26 56.27 -12.81 -0.32
C LEU A 26 54.97 -13.65 -0.44
N GLU A 27 55.07 -14.96 -0.25
CA GLU A 27 53.92 -15.85 0.02
C GLU A 27 53.72 -16.03 1.54
N THR A 28 52.52 -16.44 1.95
CA THR A 28 52.27 -17.02 3.28
C THR A 28 51.89 -18.49 3.10
N GLU A 29 52.70 -19.39 3.65
CA GLU A 29 52.46 -20.84 3.62
C GLU A 29 51.32 -21.23 4.56
N ASP A 30 50.48 -22.18 4.12
CA ASP A 30 49.66 -23.04 5.00
C ASP A 30 50.11 -24.50 4.76
N SER A 31 50.54 -25.17 5.81
CA SER A 31 51.16 -26.51 5.74
C SER A 31 50.14 -27.64 5.87
N GLU A 32 50.04 -28.54 4.87
CA GLU A 32 49.26 -29.78 4.98
C GLU A 32 50.04 -30.90 5.70
N GLU A 33 49.50 -31.41 6.80
CA GLU A 33 50.02 -32.62 7.46
C GLU A 33 49.76 -33.89 6.63
N ARG A 34 50.77 -34.78 6.53
CA ARG A 34 50.65 -36.12 5.92
C ARG A 34 50.59 -37.22 6.97
N SER A 35 49.81 -38.27 6.70
CA SER A 35 49.77 -39.46 7.54
C SER A 35 51.10 -40.26 7.50
N PRO A 36 51.43 -41.06 8.55
CA PRO A 36 52.75 -41.69 8.70
C PRO A 36 53.20 -42.63 7.59
N ASN A 37 52.26 -43.12 6.75
CA ASN A 37 52.54 -44.05 5.66
C ASN A 37 52.65 -43.36 4.28
N GLY A 38 52.53 -42.03 4.22
CA GLY A 38 52.85 -41.24 3.01
C GLY A 38 51.74 -41.04 1.97
N TRP A 39 50.49 -41.41 2.27
CA TRP A 39 49.35 -41.29 1.33
C TRP A 39 48.64 -39.95 1.48
N SER A 40 48.19 -39.36 0.37
CA SER A 40 47.41 -38.11 0.40
C SER A 40 45.92 -38.37 0.62
N PHE A 41 45.17 -37.35 1.07
CA PHE A 41 43.72 -37.44 1.28
C PHE A 41 42.94 -37.71 -0.02
N LYS A 42 43.52 -37.44 -1.19
CA LYS A 42 42.93 -37.79 -2.50
C LYS A 42 42.99 -39.29 -2.78
N ASP A 43 44.07 -39.96 -2.37
CA ASP A 43 44.32 -41.36 -2.70
C ASP A 43 43.41 -42.31 -1.90
N ILE A 44 43.09 -41.94 -0.65
CA ILE A 44 42.16 -42.69 0.23
C ILE A 44 40.73 -42.68 -0.34
N LYS A 45 40.29 -41.56 -0.93
CA LYS A 45 38.93 -41.43 -1.52
C LYS A 45 38.73 -42.27 -2.79
N ALA A 46 39.80 -42.67 -3.47
CA ALA A 46 39.72 -43.34 -4.77
C ALA A 46 39.54 -44.87 -4.70
N ARG A 47 39.59 -45.50 -3.50
CA ARG A 47 39.76 -46.97 -3.36
C ARG A 47 38.79 -47.70 -2.44
N ILE A 48 37.69 -47.09 -2.00
CA ILE A 48 36.64 -47.78 -1.21
C ILE A 48 35.35 -47.93 -2.05
N PRO A 49 34.94 -49.15 -2.45
CA PRO A 49 33.67 -49.37 -3.14
C PRO A 49 32.48 -49.29 -2.17
N TRP A 50 31.82 -48.13 -2.12
CA TRP A 50 30.64 -47.86 -1.28
C TRP A 50 29.32 -48.09 -2.06
N THR A 51 29.04 -49.33 -2.47
CA THR A 51 27.89 -49.62 -3.37
C THR A 51 26.67 -50.29 -2.76
N GLU A 52 26.71 -50.83 -1.53
CA GLU A 52 25.54 -51.54 -0.96
C GLU A 52 25.03 -50.98 0.38
N THR A 53 25.89 -50.48 1.27
CA THR A 53 25.47 -49.90 2.56
C THR A 53 24.83 -48.51 2.41
N GLY A 54 25.31 -47.67 1.49
CA GLY A 54 24.79 -46.32 1.28
C GLY A 54 23.39 -46.29 0.67
N LYS A 55 23.10 -47.23 -0.24
CA LYS A 55 21.78 -47.36 -0.87
C LYS A 55 20.76 -47.90 0.13
N ALA A 56 21.11 -48.94 0.90
CA ALA A 56 20.27 -49.44 1.98
C ALA A 56 19.94 -48.37 3.03
N ALA A 57 20.92 -47.53 3.43
CA ALA A 57 20.69 -46.43 4.37
C ALA A 57 19.80 -45.31 3.78
N ALA A 58 19.98 -44.97 2.49
CA ALA A 58 19.16 -43.98 1.81
C ALA A 58 17.72 -44.45 1.59
N ASP A 59 17.53 -45.71 1.21
CA ASP A 59 16.21 -46.32 1.00
C ASP A 59 15.48 -46.59 2.33
N ALA A 60 16.20 -47.00 3.39
CA ALA A 60 15.64 -47.08 4.74
C ALA A 60 15.21 -45.70 5.26
N LYS A 61 15.99 -44.64 5.01
CA LYS A 61 15.60 -43.27 5.35
C LYS A 61 14.40 -42.79 4.53
N LYS A 62 14.34 -43.08 3.22
CA LYS A 62 13.17 -42.81 2.38
C LYS A 62 11.93 -43.56 2.85
N ALA A 63 12.06 -44.82 3.26
CA ALA A 63 10.97 -45.62 3.81
C ALA A 63 10.50 -45.07 5.17
N ALA A 64 11.42 -44.65 6.04
CA ALA A 64 11.09 -43.99 7.31
C ALA A 64 10.42 -42.61 7.10
N ASP A 65 10.91 -41.79 6.18
CA ASP A 65 10.31 -40.49 5.84
C ASP A 65 8.94 -40.65 5.13
N ALA A 66 8.75 -41.71 4.34
CA ALA A 66 7.47 -42.05 3.72
C ALA A 66 6.46 -42.63 4.73
N ALA A 67 6.89 -43.51 5.63
CA ALA A 67 6.09 -44.01 6.73
C ALA A 67 5.68 -42.87 7.66
N LYS A 68 6.62 -41.99 8.02
CA LYS A 68 6.33 -40.78 8.79
C LYS A 68 5.36 -39.84 8.09
N LYS A 69 5.46 -39.64 6.78
CA LYS A 69 4.45 -38.89 6.01
C LYS A 69 3.08 -39.59 5.98
N LEU A 70 3.04 -40.92 5.90
CA LEU A 70 1.79 -41.68 5.94
C LEU A 70 1.14 -41.63 7.32
N ASP A 71 1.92 -41.66 8.39
CA ASP A 71 1.45 -41.46 9.76
C ASP A 71 1.06 -39.99 10.00
N ASP A 72 1.82 -39.00 9.53
CA ASP A 72 1.44 -37.58 9.62
C ASP A 72 0.15 -37.29 8.84
N ILE A 73 -0.07 -37.93 7.68
CA ILE A 73 -1.33 -37.82 6.90
C ILE A 73 -2.47 -38.59 7.56
N ARG A 74 -2.22 -39.77 8.15
CA ARG A 74 -3.22 -40.52 8.92
C ARG A 74 -3.60 -39.75 10.18
N ILE A 75 -2.65 -39.23 10.94
CA ILE A 75 -2.84 -38.39 12.12
C ILE A 75 -3.54 -37.09 11.74
N ALA A 76 -3.19 -36.44 10.63
CA ALA A 76 -3.89 -35.24 10.17
C ALA A 76 -5.34 -35.53 9.74
N ARG A 77 -5.62 -36.68 9.11
CA ARG A 77 -7.00 -37.11 8.78
C ARG A 77 -7.78 -37.55 10.01
N LEU A 78 -7.16 -38.27 10.95
CA LEU A 78 -7.76 -38.64 12.23
C LEU A 78 -8.09 -37.39 13.02
N LYS A 79 -7.14 -36.45 13.11
CA LYS A 79 -7.30 -35.16 13.79
C LYS A 79 -8.38 -34.31 13.12
N ALA A 80 -8.45 -34.25 11.78
CA ALA A 80 -9.54 -33.55 11.10
C ALA A 80 -10.93 -34.20 11.32
N HIS A 81 -11.01 -35.54 11.46
CA HIS A 81 -12.25 -36.21 11.83
C HIS A 81 -12.61 -36.00 13.31
N VAL A 82 -11.64 -36.08 14.21
CA VAL A 82 -11.79 -35.94 15.66
C VAL A 82 -12.11 -34.49 16.04
N ASP A 83 -11.42 -33.50 15.47
CA ASP A 83 -11.69 -32.08 15.68
C ASP A 83 -13.09 -31.68 15.14
N HIS A 84 -13.62 -32.39 14.12
CA HIS A 84 -14.99 -32.18 13.62
C HIS A 84 -16.08 -32.85 14.49
N TYR A 85 -15.73 -33.87 15.28
CA TYR A 85 -16.68 -34.63 16.11
C TYR A 85 -16.63 -34.30 17.62
N LEU A 86 -15.53 -33.68 18.10
CA LEU A 86 -15.36 -33.32 19.51
C LEU A 86 -15.89 -31.92 19.88
N ASP A 87 -16.27 -31.08 18.90
CA ASP A 87 -16.74 -29.73 19.22
C ASP A 87 -18.15 -29.73 19.86
N SER A 88 -18.40 -28.79 20.76
CA SER A 88 -19.53 -28.67 21.70
C SER A 88 -19.67 -29.77 22.78
N LYS A 89 -19.75 -31.06 22.46
CA LYS A 89 -20.13 -32.11 23.45
C LYS A 89 -19.01 -32.47 24.43
N PHE A 90 -17.78 -32.66 23.96
CA PHE A 90 -16.66 -33.04 24.83
C PHE A 90 -16.29 -31.93 25.81
N LEU A 91 -16.29 -30.67 25.34
CA LEU A 91 -16.03 -29.49 26.17
C LEU A 91 -17.09 -29.27 27.25
N ALA A 92 -18.35 -29.63 26.99
CA ALA A 92 -19.43 -29.59 27.99
C ALA A 92 -19.33 -30.72 29.03
N TRP A 93 -18.78 -31.88 28.66
CA TRP A 93 -18.53 -32.99 29.58
C TRP A 93 -17.31 -32.76 30.49
N HIS A 94 -16.29 -32.07 29.96
CA HIS A 94 -14.98 -31.95 30.62
C HIS A 94 -14.98 -31.10 31.91
N SER A 95 -16.03 -30.32 32.19
CA SER A 95 -16.13 -29.51 33.41
C SER A 95 -16.26 -30.37 34.68
N ASP A 96 -16.88 -31.55 34.57
CA ASP A 96 -17.46 -32.26 35.70
C ASP A 96 -16.76 -33.59 36.05
N LYS A 97 -16.08 -34.23 35.09
CA LYS A 97 -15.29 -35.47 35.34
C LYS A 97 -13.80 -35.29 34.98
N LYS A 98 -12.90 -35.85 35.80
CA LYS A 98 -11.51 -35.34 35.96
C LYS A 98 -10.42 -36.40 36.12
N SER A 99 -10.72 -37.69 35.98
CA SER A 99 -9.73 -38.78 35.95
C SER A 99 -9.58 -39.36 34.54
N ALA A 100 -8.53 -40.15 34.33
CA ALA A 100 -8.38 -40.89 33.08
C ALA A 100 -9.43 -41.99 32.91
N ASP A 101 -9.84 -42.64 34.00
CA ASP A 101 -10.87 -43.67 33.99
C ASP A 101 -12.24 -43.08 33.61
N ASP A 102 -12.53 -41.83 33.98
CA ASP A 102 -13.71 -41.11 33.49
C ASP A 102 -13.68 -40.92 31.97
N VAL A 103 -12.51 -40.65 31.38
CA VAL A 103 -12.33 -40.49 29.92
C VAL A 103 -12.50 -41.83 29.21
N VAL A 104 -12.00 -42.92 29.79
CA VAL A 104 -12.24 -44.29 29.28
C VAL A 104 -13.73 -44.63 29.34
N ALA A 105 -14.40 -44.35 30.47
CA ALA A 105 -15.83 -44.61 30.64
C ALA A 105 -16.67 -43.81 29.63
N TRP A 106 -16.43 -42.51 29.49
CA TRP A 106 -17.12 -41.67 28.49
C TRP A 106 -16.87 -42.15 27.06
N ALA A 107 -15.64 -42.56 26.73
CA ALA A 107 -15.33 -43.11 25.42
C ALA A 107 -16.13 -44.39 25.14
N LYS A 108 -16.27 -45.28 26.12
CA LYS A 108 -17.11 -46.48 26.01
C LYS A 108 -18.61 -46.16 25.94
N GLU A 109 -19.09 -45.15 26.67
CA GLU A 109 -20.47 -44.64 26.60
C GLU A 109 -20.82 -43.97 25.25
N ASN A 110 -19.81 -43.69 24.41
CA ASN A 110 -19.97 -43.12 23.06
C ASN A 110 -19.45 -44.08 21.97
N ASP A 111 -19.59 -45.39 22.21
CA ASP A 111 -19.29 -46.49 21.27
C ASP A 111 -17.84 -46.54 20.73
N ILE A 112 -16.88 -45.90 21.41
CA ILE A 112 -15.46 -46.01 21.04
C ILE A 112 -14.94 -47.40 21.46
N PRO A 113 -14.36 -48.19 20.52
CA PRO A 113 -13.85 -49.53 20.83
C PRO A 113 -12.87 -49.52 22.00
N GLU A 114 -12.91 -50.57 22.84
CA GLU A 114 -12.22 -50.60 24.13
C GLU A 114 -10.71 -50.29 24.05
N ALA A 115 -10.01 -50.78 23.02
CA ALA A 115 -8.60 -50.45 22.80
C ALA A 115 -8.37 -48.95 22.51
N GLY A 116 -9.31 -48.29 21.82
CA GLY A 116 -9.29 -46.84 21.58
C GLY A 116 -9.63 -46.04 22.84
N ALA A 117 -10.65 -46.46 23.59
CA ALA A 117 -11.04 -45.85 24.86
C ALA A 117 -9.88 -45.89 25.89
N ASN A 118 -9.23 -47.04 26.04
CA ASN A 118 -8.10 -47.21 26.95
C ASN A 118 -6.88 -46.37 26.52
N ASN A 119 -6.63 -46.23 25.21
CA ASN A 119 -5.55 -45.38 24.69
C ASN A 119 -5.82 -43.88 24.92
N LEU A 120 -7.07 -43.43 24.76
CA LEU A 120 -7.50 -42.08 25.14
C LEU A 120 -7.27 -41.79 26.63
N GLY A 121 -7.63 -42.72 27.52
CA GLY A 121 -7.33 -42.62 28.96
C GLY A 121 -5.84 -42.57 29.27
N ALA A 122 -5.03 -43.38 28.59
CA ALA A 122 -3.57 -43.38 28.75
C ALA A 122 -2.94 -42.05 28.30
N GLN A 123 -3.34 -41.52 27.15
CA GLN A 123 -2.88 -40.22 26.66
C GLN A 123 -3.29 -39.07 27.59
N TYR A 124 -4.52 -39.10 28.12
CA TYR A 124 -4.98 -38.12 29.10
C TYR A 124 -4.22 -38.23 30.44
N SER A 125 -3.84 -39.43 30.86
CA SER A 125 -2.97 -39.65 32.03
C SER A 125 -1.58 -39.05 31.84
N ILE A 126 -0.99 -39.23 30.65
CA ILE A 126 0.32 -38.66 30.28
C ILE A 126 0.25 -37.13 30.23
N TRP A 127 -0.84 -36.57 29.68
CA TRP A 127 -1.07 -35.13 29.68
C TRP A 127 -1.17 -34.55 31.09
N LEU A 128 -1.93 -35.20 31.99
CA LEU A 128 -1.97 -34.85 33.41
C LEU A 128 -0.60 -35.03 34.11
N ALA A 129 0.26 -35.94 33.64
CA ALA A 129 1.62 -36.16 34.14
C ALA A 129 2.61 -35.06 33.73
N GLY A 130 2.41 -34.42 32.58
CA GLY A 130 3.20 -33.28 32.11
C GLY A 130 2.99 -31.98 32.90
N ILE A 131 1.97 -31.91 33.77
CA ILE A 131 1.67 -30.71 34.56
C ILE A 131 2.66 -30.58 35.74
N PRO A 132 3.39 -29.45 35.87
CA PRO A 132 4.39 -29.26 36.93
C PRO A 132 3.84 -29.51 38.34
N ARG A 133 4.65 -30.14 39.20
CA ARG A 133 4.30 -30.45 40.61
C ARG A 133 3.69 -29.26 41.40
N PRO A 134 4.12 -27.99 41.23
CA PRO A 134 3.47 -26.84 41.89
C PRO A 134 2.02 -26.60 41.43
N LEU A 135 1.72 -26.74 40.13
CA LEU A 135 0.36 -26.63 39.60
C LEU A 135 -0.52 -27.80 40.04
N ARG A 136 0.02 -29.02 40.06
CA ARG A 136 -0.65 -30.19 40.65
C ARG A 136 -0.99 -29.95 42.13
N LYS A 137 -0.07 -29.36 42.91
CA LYS A 137 -0.35 -28.96 44.31
C LYS A 137 -1.47 -27.91 44.38
N MET A 138 -1.43 -26.87 43.56
CA MET A 138 -2.46 -25.82 43.52
C MET A 138 -3.86 -26.38 43.16
N LEU A 139 -3.94 -27.29 42.20
CA LEU A 139 -5.18 -28.00 41.85
C LEU A 139 -5.63 -28.98 42.95
N SER A 140 -4.71 -29.58 43.71
CA SER A 140 -5.05 -30.40 44.88
C SER A 140 -5.46 -29.59 46.11
N CYS A 141 -5.02 -28.33 46.26
CA CYS A 141 -5.48 -27.44 47.33
C CYS A 141 -6.95 -27.06 47.17
N PHE A 142 -7.47 -27.01 45.93
CA PHE A 142 -8.91 -26.90 45.66
C PHE A 142 -9.73 -28.15 46.04
N ARG A 143 -9.07 -29.26 46.42
CA ARG A 143 -9.71 -30.53 46.82
C ARG A 143 -9.86 -30.72 48.33
N SER A 144 -9.27 -29.86 49.18
CA SER A 144 -9.26 -30.06 50.64
C SER A 144 -9.94 -28.96 51.47
N SER A 145 -10.42 -27.88 50.87
CA SER A 145 -11.15 -26.79 51.56
C SER A 145 -12.62 -27.11 51.86
N SER A 146 -12.89 -28.36 52.27
CA SER A 146 -14.20 -28.79 52.77
C SER A 146 -14.10 -29.87 53.87
N ARG A 147 -13.15 -29.72 54.82
CA ARG A 147 -13.23 -30.29 56.19
C ARG A 147 -12.17 -29.67 57.13
N SER A 148 -12.59 -29.46 58.39
CA SER A 148 -11.81 -29.14 59.61
C SER A 148 -10.91 -27.89 59.66
N LEU A 149 -11.30 -26.98 60.58
CA LEU A 149 -10.41 -26.02 61.26
C LEU A 149 -9.24 -26.70 62.00
N ARG A 150 -8.10 -25.98 62.11
CA ARG A 150 -7.33 -25.64 63.34
C ARG A 150 -5.80 -25.66 63.11
N LEU A 151 -5.12 -24.70 63.76
CA LEU A 151 -3.69 -24.67 64.13
C LEU A 151 -2.67 -24.55 62.96
N SER A 152 -1.62 -23.72 63.01
CA SER A 152 -1.12 -22.80 64.04
C SER A 152 -0.51 -21.54 63.41
N LEU A 153 -0.56 -20.40 64.13
CA LEU A 153 0.49 -19.38 64.01
C LEU A 153 1.76 -19.93 64.65
N ASP A 154 2.91 -19.81 63.99
CA ASP A 154 4.21 -19.57 64.64
C ASP A 154 5.34 -19.34 63.62
N ARG A 155 6.36 -18.58 64.04
CA ARG A 155 7.63 -18.28 63.33
C ARG A 155 7.58 -17.29 62.17
N LEU A 156 7.37 -16.03 62.53
CA LEU A 156 8.19 -14.93 61.98
C LEU A 156 9.42 -14.75 62.90
N HIS A 157 10.63 -14.95 62.38
CA HIS A 157 11.81 -14.13 62.71
C HIS A 157 13.03 -14.51 61.84
N GLU A 158 14.04 -13.62 61.86
CA GLU A 158 15.33 -13.68 61.17
C GLU A 158 15.30 -13.53 59.63
N SER A 159 16.19 -12.76 58.98
CA SER A 159 17.15 -11.78 59.51
C SER A 159 17.45 -10.68 58.47
N SER A 160 17.78 -9.48 58.96
CA SER A 160 17.97 -8.26 58.16
C SER A 160 19.45 -8.04 57.79
N SER A 161 19.89 -8.56 56.63
CA SER A 161 21.31 -8.62 56.27
C SER A 161 21.62 -8.30 54.79
N CYS A 162 21.05 -7.24 54.21
CA CYS A 162 21.35 -6.84 52.81
C CYS A 162 21.40 -5.32 52.47
N LEU A 163 21.10 -4.41 53.41
CA LEU A 163 20.90 -2.98 53.06
C LEU A 163 21.99 -2.01 53.54
N ARG A 164 23.19 -2.48 53.94
CA ARG A 164 24.29 -1.62 54.45
C ARG A 164 25.65 -1.78 53.75
N LEU A 165 25.69 -2.37 52.55
CA LEU A 165 26.93 -2.65 51.81
C LEU A 165 27.05 -1.99 50.42
N CYS A 166 26.17 -1.03 50.09
CA CYS A 166 26.12 -0.39 48.76
C CYS A 166 26.44 1.12 48.74
N LEU A 167 26.97 1.70 49.83
CA LEU A 167 27.14 3.17 49.95
C LEU A 167 28.54 3.69 50.27
N ASN A 168 29.55 2.83 50.51
CA ASN A 168 30.92 3.25 50.84
C ASN A 168 31.96 2.58 49.91
N ASN A 169 32.06 3.01 48.64
CA ASN A 169 33.21 2.69 47.79
C ASN A 169 33.41 3.66 46.59
N CYS A 170 33.14 4.96 46.79
CA CYS A 170 33.42 6.01 45.81
C CYS A 170 34.66 6.85 46.21
N THR A 171 35.88 6.31 46.05
CA THR A 171 37.15 7.08 45.89
C THR A 171 38.35 6.18 45.55
N PHE A 172 38.34 5.43 44.42
CA PHE A 172 39.59 4.85 43.89
C PHE A 172 39.62 4.54 42.37
N ILE A 173 38.69 5.07 41.58
CA ILE A 173 38.68 4.88 40.10
C ILE A 173 38.56 6.25 39.43
N GLN A 174 39.59 7.09 39.58
CA GLN A 174 39.58 8.46 39.02
C GLN A 174 40.93 8.95 38.45
N SER A 175 41.94 8.08 38.26
CA SER A 175 43.26 8.48 37.73
C SER A 175 43.80 7.68 36.53
N LEU A 176 43.05 6.69 36.00
CA LEU A 176 43.50 5.85 34.87
C LEU A 176 42.68 5.99 33.57
N ALA A 177 41.64 6.83 33.54
CA ALA A 177 40.80 7.04 32.36
C ALA A 177 41.27 8.19 31.43
N ASP A 178 42.31 8.93 31.83
CA ASP A 178 42.54 10.31 31.35
C ASP A 178 43.65 10.46 30.28
N ARG A 179 43.99 9.39 29.55
CA ARG A 179 44.99 9.43 28.46
C ARG A 179 44.57 8.81 27.12
N ARG A 180 43.31 8.43 26.92
CA ARG A 180 42.80 7.97 25.60
C ARG A 180 41.35 8.40 25.32
N ARG A 181 41.13 9.70 25.08
CA ARG A 181 40.02 10.17 24.24
C ARG A 181 40.52 11.21 23.24
N ARG A 182 40.92 10.74 22.06
CA ARG A 182 40.89 11.59 20.85
C ARG A 182 39.44 12.03 20.64
N THR A 183 39.28 13.26 20.17
CA THR A 183 38.01 13.92 19.90
C THR A 183 37.12 13.10 18.94
N GLN A 184 36.05 12.50 19.47
CA GLN A 184 34.86 12.23 18.67
C GLN A 184 33.95 13.45 18.75
N PRO A 185 33.44 13.99 17.63
CA PRO A 185 32.43 15.03 17.67
C PRO A 185 31.17 14.43 18.30
N THR A 186 30.67 15.05 19.37
CA THR A 186 29.37 14.69 19.93
C THR A 186 28.29 15.02 18.91
N HIS A 187 27.72 13.98 18.29
CA HIS A 187 26.44 14.10 17.62
C HIS A 187 25.41 14.56 18.66
N THR A 188 25.14 15.87 18.70
CA THR A 188 23.91 16.40 19.26
C THR A 188 22.77 15.71 18.54
N GLN A 189 22.12 14.76 19.22
CA GLN A 189 20.85 14.22 18.75
C GLN A 189 19.88 15.39 18.74
N THR A 190 19.60 15.92 17.54
CA THR A 190 18.47 16.82 17.33
C THR A 190 17.25 16.13 17.95
N PRO A 191 16.53 16.76 18.89
CA PRO A 191 15.36 16.14 19.48
C PRO A 191 14.45 15.67 18.36
N ALA A 192 14.12 14.38 18.34
CA ALA A 192 13.28 13.81 17.29
C ALA A 192 12.02 14.66 17.20
N THR A 193 11.85 15.36 16.08
CA THR A 193 10.82 16.40 15.93
C THR A 193 9.48 15.76 16.22
N THR A 194 8.91 16.04 17.39
CA THR A 194 7.62 15.48 17.80
C THR A 194 6.65 15.80 16.69
N MET A 195 6.13 14.78 15.99
CA MET A 195 5.36 14.95 14.75
C MET A 195 4.09 15.75 15.04
N THR A 196 4.20 17.07 14.94
CA THR A 196 3.28 18.02 15.55
C THR A 196 2.02 18.12 14.72
N LYS A 197 0.96 17.48 15.24
CA LYS A 197 -0.45 17.68 14.85
C LYS A 197 -0.68 17.63 13.32
N LYS A 198 -0.80 16.41 12.79
CA LYS A 198 -1.08 16.10 11.37
C LYS A 198 -2.10 17.10 10.76
N VAL A 199 -1.59 18.03 9.97
CA VAL A 199 -2.39 18.99 9.19
C VAL A 199 -3.15 18.20 8.13
N LEU A 200 -4.47 18.38 8.05
CA LEU A 200 -5.31 17.64 7.11
C LEU A 200 -4.97 18.07 5.68
N CYS A 201 -4.48 17.15 4.85
CA CYS A 201 -4.14 17.47 3.46
C CYS A 201 -5.38 17.51 2.57
N MET A 202 -5.83 18.72 2.22
CA MET A 202 -6.94 18.99 1.28
C MET A 202 -6.42 19.68 0.01
N ASN A 203 -5.18 19.41 -0.34
CA ASN A 203 -4.58 19.78 -1.62
C ASN A 203 -5.14 18.88 -2.73
N PRO A 204 -5.23 19.35 -3.99
CA PRO A 204 -5.70 18.53 -5.10
C PRO A 204 -4.60 17.58 -5.64
N GLY A 205 -3.83 16.93 -4.76
CA GLY A 205 -2.71 16.04 -5.08
C GLY A 205 -1.34 16.57 -4.61
N PRO A 206 -0.58 15.84 -3.77
CA PRO A 206 -0.98 14.62 -3.08
C PRO A 206 -2.16 14.88 -2.12
N ILE A 207 -2.81 13.81 -1.68
CA ILE A 207 -4.00 13.84 -0.82
C ILE A 207 -3.72 13.13 0.52
N GLU A 208 -4.70 13.11 1.43
CA GLU A 208 -4.70 12.13 2.52
C GLU A 208 -4.82 10.69 1.98
N PHE A 209 -4.15 9.75 2.64
CA PHE A 209 -4.18 8.33 2.28
C PHE A 209 -4.85 7.49 3.36
N GLU A 210 -5.55 6.44 2.93
CA GLU A 210 -6.17 5.48 3.85
C GLU A 210 -5.09 4.73 4.67
N PRO A 211 -5.24 4.56 6.00
CA PRO A 211 -4.29 3.79 6.80
C PRO A 211 -4.12 2.34 6.29
N ARG A 212 -5.17 1.77 5.69
CA ARG A 212 -5.15 0.46 5.01
C ARG A 212 -4.18 0.41 3.82
N VAL A 213 -3.92 1.54 3.16
CA VAL A 213 -2.96 1.67 2.04
C VAL A 213 -1.56 1.99 2.53
N LEU A 214 -1.43 2.82 3.58
CA LEU A 214 -0.12 3.17 4.16
C LEU A 214 0.55 1.99 4.88
N LYS A 215 -0.21 1.09 5.52
CA LYS A 215 0.33 -0.10 6.19
C LYS A 215 1.12 -1.05 5.25
N PRO A 216 0.57 -1.52 4.11
CA PRO A 216 1.33 -2.34 3.15
C PRO A 216 2.42 -1.55 2.41
N PHE A 217 2.29 -0.24 2.27
CA PHE A 217 3.33 0.61 1.70
C PHE A 217 4.63 0.60 2.54
N ALA A 218 4.52 0.47 3.86
CA ALA A 218 5.63 0.50 4.81
C ALA A 218 6.27 -0.88 5.08
N MET A 219 6.01 -1.90 4.25
CA MET A 219 6.61 -3.23 4.42
C MET A 219 8.09 -3.26 4.04
N GLU A 220 8.81 -4.25 4.57
CA GLU A 220 10.21 -4.52 4.22
C GLU A 220 10.35 -4.96 2.75
N GLY A 221 11.57 -4.86 2.21
CA GLY A 221 11.85 -5.16 0.81
C GLY A 221 11.66 -6.64 0.47
N ILE A 222 10.67 -6.94 -0.37
CA ILE A 222 10.44 -8.28 -0.93
C ILE A 222 10.97 -8.32 -2.37
N SER A 223 11.56 -9.46 -2.77
CA SER A 223 12.03 -9.65 -4.15
C SER A 223 10.88 -9.50 -5.15
N HIS A 224 11.12 -8.79 -6.25
CA HIS A 224 10.08 -8.56 -7.27
C HIS A 224 9.68 -9.83 -8.04
N VAL A 225 10.48 -10.90 -7.97
CA VAL A 225 10.17 -12.25 -8.47
C VAL A 225 9.71 -13.21 -7.37
N ASP A 226 9.46 -12.72 -6.15
CA ASP A 226 8.79 -13.52 -5.12
C ASP A 226 7.34 -13.83 -5.55
N LYS A 227 6.86 -15.04 -5.25
CA LYS A 227 5.51 -15.49 -5.60
C LYS A 227 4.42 -14.53 -5.09
N THR A 228 4.63 -13.92 -3.94
CA THR A 228 3.71 -12.94 -3.32
C THR A 228 3.63 -11.67 -4.15
N VAL A 229 4.78 -11.15 -4.60
CA VAL A 229 4.82 -9.93 -5.45
C VAL A 229 4.25 -10.23 -6.83
N ILE A 230 4.56 -11.41 -7.39
CA ILE A 230 4.01 -11.85 -8.68
C ILE A 230 2.48 -11.89 -8.62
N ASP A 231 1.90 -12.48 -7.57
CA ASP A 231 0.45 -12.53 -7.43
C ASP A 231 -0.18 -11.16 -7.20
N VAL A 232 0.39 -10.34 -6.31
CA VAL A 232 -0.11 -8.98 -6.04
C VAL A 232 -0.04 -8.09 -7.27
N PHE A 233 0.99 -8.20 -8.11
CA PHE A 233 1.08 -7.43 -9.35
C PHE A 233 0.01 -7.89 -10.35
N GLY A 234 -0.14 -9.20 -10.57
CA GLY A 234 -1.21 -9.74 -11.42
C GLY A 234 -2.61 -9.30 -10.97
N GLN A 235 -2.89 -9.33 -9.67
CA GLN A 235 -4.14 -8.80 -9.09
C GLN A 235 -4.32 -7.30 -9.38
N CYS A 236 -3.26 -6.48 -9.31
CA CYS A 236 -3.34 -5.06 -9.63
C CYS A 236 -3.79 -4.83 -11.09
N LEU A 237 -3.23 -5.58 -12.04
CA LEU A 237 -3.58 -5.48 -13.47
C LEU A 237 -5.06 -5.86 -13.70
N GLU A 238 -5.51 -6.98 -13.12
CA GLU A 238 -6.91 -7.40 -13.17
C GLU A 238 -7.87 -6.35 -12.59
N LYS A 239 -7.55 -5.80 -11.42
CA LYS A 239 -8.37 -4.77 -10.74
C LYS A 239 -8.34 -3.43 -11.48
N MET A 240 -7.22 -3.07 -12.13
CA MET A 240 -7.15 -1.88 -12.97
C MET A 240 -8.14 -1.92 -14.14
N ARG A 241 -8.32 -3.06 -14.82
CA ARG A 241 -9.36 -3.18 -15.87
C ARG A 241 -10.77 -2.88 -15.34
N LYS A 242 -11.06 -3.27 -14.10
CA LYS A 242 -12.34 -3.00 -13.42
C LYS A 242 -12.49 -1.52 -13.06
N VAL A 243 -11.44 -0.91 -12.48
CA VAL A 243 -11.45 0.51 -12.09
C VAL A 243 -11.52 1.45 -13.30
N PHE A 244 -10.85 1.11 -14.40
CA PHE A 244 -10.85 1.89 -15.64
C PHE A 244 -12.05 1.58 -16.56
N LEU A 245 -12.90 0.59 -16.21
CA LEU A 245 -14.03 0.13 -17.03
C LEU A 245 -13.60 -0.26 -18.46
N ALA A 246 -12.53 -1.06 -18.54
CA ALA A 246 -11.82 -1.44 -19.76
C ALA A 246 -11.45 -2.95 -19.78
N PRO A 247 -12.42 -3.86 -19.94
CA PRO A 247 -12.15 -5.30 -19.93
C PRO A 247 -11.27 -5.78 -21.10
N ASP A 248 -11.25 -5.04 -22.22
CA ASP A 248 -10.41 -5.28 -23.40
C ASP A 248 -9.08 -4.49 -23.39
N GLY A 249 -8.79 -3.75 -22.31
CA GLY A 249 -7.57 -2.97 -22.19
C GLY A 249 -6.40 -3.76 -21.61
N GLN A 250 -5.18 -3.36 -21.95
CA GLN A 250 -3.93 -3.77 -21.31
C GLN A 250 -3.51 -2.73 -20.27
N PRO A 251 -3.50 -3.04 -18.97
CA PRO A 251 -2.95 -2.16 -17.96
C PRO A 251 -1.41 -2.12 -18.00
N LEU A 252 -0.85 -0.99 -17.60
CA LEU A 252 0.57 -0.74 -17.34
C LEU A 252 0.71 -0.05 -15.98
N VAL A 253 1.66 -0.53 -15.18
CA VAL A 253 2.08 0.08 -13.91
C VAL A 253 3.58 0.34 -13.99
N VAL A 254 3.99 1.60 -14.02
CA VAL A 254 5.40 2.01 -14.14
C VAL A 254 5.76 2.99 -13.04
N ALA A 255 6.95 2.87 -12.47
CA ALA A 255 7.41 3.78 -11.42
C ALA A 255 7.62 5.19 -11.98
N GLY A 256 6.93 6.19 -11.42
CA GLY A 256 6.96 7.57 -11.89
C GLY A 256 5.80 8.43 -11.39
N SER A 257 5.72 9.67 -11.86
CA SER A 257 4.58 10.56 -11.63
C SER A 257 3.56 10.43 -12.77
N GLY A 258 2.37 11.04 -12.64
CA GLY A 258 1.38 11.09 -13.73
C GLY A 258 1.91 11.72 -15.02
N THR A 259 2.89 12.63 -14.94
CA THR A 259 3.58 13.24 -16.09
C THR A 259 4.33 12.20 -16.93
N LEU A 260 4.87 11.13 -16.32
CA LEU A 260 5.47 10.01 -17.06
C LEU A 260 4.46 9.33 -17.99
N GLY A 261 3.16 9.40 -17.67
CA GLY A 261 2.10 8.93 -18.57
C GLY A 261 2.07 9.71 -19.89
N TRP A 262 2.36 11.01 -19.87
CA TRP A 262 2.47 11.84 -21.08
C TRP A 262 3.70 11.45 -21.90
N ASP A 263 4.86 11.29 -21.26
CA ASP A 263 6.09 10.82 -21.93
C ASP A 263 5.90 9.44 -22.57
N MET A 264 5.21 8.53 -21.88
CA MET A 264 4.85 7.22 -22.41
C MET A 264 3.88 7.29 -23.60
N VAL A 265 2.95 8.24 -23.64
CA VAL A 265 2.09 8.48 -24.82
C VAL A 265 2.91 9.02 -25.98
N GLY A 266 3.69 10.09 -25.76
CA GLY A 266 4.53 10.71 -26.78
C GLY A 266 5.52 9.72 -27.38
N ALA A 267 6.32 9.07 -26.53
CA ALA A 267 7.36 8.14 -26.97
C ALA A 267 6.80 6.96 -27.79
N ASN A 268 5.62 6.43 -27.47
CA ASN A 268 5.10 5.19 -28.07
C ASN A 268 4.04 5.39 -29.15
N LEU A 269 3.37 6.55 -29.21
CA LEU A 269 2.32 6.81 -30.19
C LEU A 269 2.65 7.94 -31.18
N VAL A 270 3.56 8.86 -30.84
CA VAL A 270 4.00 9.95 -31.74
C VAL A 270 5.25 9.54 -32.53
N ASN A 271 5.27 9.92 -33.80
CA ASN A 271 6.43 10.05 -34.67
C ASN A 271 6.59 11.53 -35.05
N LYS A 272 7.79 11.92 -35.48
CA LYS A 272 8.06 13.30 -35.91
C LYS A 272 7.17 13.72 -37.09
N GLY A 273 6.43 14.82 -36.91
CA GLY A 273 5.57 15.43 -37.92
C GLY A 273 4.09 15.03 -37.85
N ASP A 274 3.72 14.11 -36.97
CA ASP A 274 2.33 13.68 -36.77
C ASP A 274 1.46 14.81 -36.20
N ASP A 275 0.27 15.00 -36.76
CA ASP A 275 -0.70 15.99 -36.27
C ASP A 275 -1.50 15.45 -35.07
N VAL A 276 -1.60 16.26 -34.01
CA VAL A 276 -2.26 15.94 -32.73
C VAL A 276 -3.20 17.06 -32.32
N LEU A 277 -4.45 16.74 -32.00
CA LEU A 277 -5.43 17.71 -31.50
C LEU A 277 -5.49 17.68 -29.97
N ILE A 278 -5.40 18.85 -29.35
CA ILE A 278 -5.40 19.04 -27.90
C ILE A 278 -6.69 19.75 -27.48
N VAL A 279 -7.57 19.04 -26.76
CA VAL A 279 -8.75 19.60 -26.08
C VAL A 279 -8.29 20.21 -24.75
N ASN A 280 -8.04 21.52 -24.75
CA ASN A 280 -7.32 22.21 -23.70
C ASN A 280 -8.23 23.07 -22.80
N ASN A 281 -8.16 22.79 -21.49
CA ASN A 281 -8.96 23.42 -20.43
C ASN A 281 -8.11 24.19 -19.38
N GLY A 282 -6.80 24.38 -19.64
CA GLY A 282 -5.89 25.06 -18.71
C GLY A 282 -4.43 24.56 -18.75
N TYR A 283 -3.76 24.69 -17.59
CA TYR A 283 -2.33 24.46 -17.42
C TYR A 283 -1.87 23.07 -17.88
N PHE A 284 -2.61 22.00 -17.56
CA PHE A 284 -2.15 20.64 -17.82
C PHE A 284 -2.30 20.27 -19.31
N GLY A 285 -3.32 20.82 -19.98
CA GLY A 285 -3.45 20.73 -21.44
C GLY A 285 -2.30 21.42 -22.19
N ASP A 286 -1.76 22.53 -21.67
CA ASP A 286 -0.56 23.16 -22.24
C ASP A 286 0.69 22.27 -22.09
N ASN A 287 0.91 21.73 -20.89
CA ASN A 287 2.12 20.95 -20.59
C ASN A 287 2.11 19.58 -21.28
N LEU A 288 0.92 18.98 -21.48
CA LEU A 288 0.76 17.78 -22.31
C LEU A 288 1.12 18.06 -23.77
N ALA A 289 0.67 19.19 -24.34
CA ALA A 289 1.03 19.59 -25.70
C ALA A 289 2.55 19.78 -25.85
N GLU A 290 3.18 20.53 -24.94
CA GLU A 290 4.63 20.74 -24.92
C GLU A 290 5.41 19.41 -24.80
N CYS A 291 4.91 18.46 -24.01
CA CYS A 291 5.48 17.11 -23.93
C CYS A 291 5.42 16.39 -25.29
N LEU A 292 4.27 16.40 -25.98
CA LEU A 292 4.13 15.73 -27.28
C LEU A 292 4.92 16.43 -28.40
N GLU A 293 5.05 17.75 -28.36
CA GLU A 293 5.92 18.54 -29.24
C GLU A 293 7.40 18.14 -29.12
N ARG A 294 7.88 17.84 -27.89
CA ARG A 294 9.24 17.30 -27.68
C ARG A 294 9.44 15.92 -28.29
N TYR A 295 8.38 15.13 -28.46
CA TYR A 295 8.39 13.89 -29.24
C TYR A 295 8.15 14.10 -30.75
N GLY A 296 8.00 15.35 -31.18
CA GLY A 296 7.92 15.75 -32.59
C GLY A 296 6.49 15.87 -33.13
N ALA A 297 5.45 15.87 -32.29
CA ALA A 297 4.09 16.15 -32.74
C ALA A 297 3.93 17.59 -33.24
N LYS A 298 3.01 17.81 -34.17
CA LYS A 298 2.42 19.12 -34.47
C LYS A 298 1.12 19.24 -33.71
N THR A 299 1.06 20.14 -32.74
CA THR A 299 -0.10 20.32 -31.86
C THR A 299 -1.05 21.37 -32.42
N THR A 300 -2.33 21.02 -32.54
CA THR A 300 -3.43 21.95 -32.76
C THR A 300 -4.25 22.03 -31.48
N HIS A 301 -4.68 23.22 -31.07
CA HIS A 301 -5.46 23.42 -29.85
C HIS A 301 -6.88 23.91 -30.14
N ILE A 302 -7.85 23.29 -29.48
CA ILE A 302 -9.14 23.94 -29.17
C ILE A 302 -9.14 24.29 -27.68
N ARG A 303 -9.59 25.51 -27.34
CA ARG A 303 -9.40 26.11 -26.01
C ARG A 303 -10.70 26.68 -25.46
N GLY A 304 -11.09 26.23 -24.28
CA GLY A 304 -12.13 26.90 -23.50
C GLY A 304 -11.64 28.25 -22.97
N LYS A 305 -12.58 29.15 -22.64
CA LYS A 305 -12.27 30.31 -21.78
C LYS A 305 -11.83 29.80 -20.39
N ILE A 306 -11.04 30.60 -19.65
CA ILE A 306 -10.59 30.21 -18.30
C ILE A 306 -11.80 29.86 -17.43
N GLY A 307 -11.83 28.65 -16.88
CA GLY A 307 -12.98 28.14 -16.11
C GLY A 307 -14.05 27.44 -16.95
N SER A 308 -13.84 27.24 -18.25
CA SER A 308 -14.72 26.51 -19.15
C SER A 308 -13.92 25.56 -20.05
N GLN A 309 -14.62 24.85 -20.92
CA GLN A 309 -14.08 23.91 -21.93
C GLN A 309 -14.44 24.40 -23.34
N PRO A 310 -13.78 23.94 -24.41
CA PRO A 310 -14.27 24.17 -25.77
C PRO A 310 -15.61 23.44 -25.97
N SER A 311 -16.45 23.95 -26.87
CA SER A 311 -17.69 23.29 -27.25
C SER A 311 -17.45 22.07 -28.15
N VAL A 312 -18.43 21.16 -28.19
CA VAL A 312 -18.42 20.04 -29.14
C VAL A 312 -18.39 20.57 -30.59
N ALA A 313 -19.10 21.66 -30.90
CA ALA A 313 -19.09 22.26 -32.24
C ALA A 313 -17.71 22.78 -32.67
N GLU A 314 -16.91 23.34 -31.74
CA GLU A 314 -15.53 23.75 -32.03
C GLU A 314 -14.61 22.54 -32.26
N LEU A 315 -14.81 21.45 -31.53
CA LEU A 315 -14.12 20.18 -31.77
C LEU A 315 -14.47 19.60 -33.15
N GLU A 316 -15.76 19.53 -33.49
CA GLU A 316 -16.22 19.01 -34.78
C GLU A 316 -15.66 19.84 -35.94
N LYS A 317 -15.69 21.17 -35.83
CA LYS A 317 -15.08 22.07 -36.82
C LYS A 317 -13.57 21.82 -36.99
N ALA A 318 -12.84 21.60 -35.90
CA ALA A 318 -11.41 21.29 -35.97
C ALA A 318 -11.15 19.92 -36.65
N LEU A 319 -11.92 18.89 -36.31
CA LEU A 319 -11.84 17.55 -36.91
C LEU A 319 -12.26 17.53 -38.40
N GLN A 320 -13.05 18.51 -38.85
CA GLN A 320 -13.49 18.66 -40.25
C GLN A 320 -12.54 19.54 -41.10
N ALA A 321 -11.52 20.16 -40.51
CA ALA A 321 -10.66 21.14 -41.18
C ALA A 321 -9.63 20.56 -42.18
N GLY A 322 -9.83 19.31 -42.65
CA GLY A 322 -8.95 18.64 -43.62
C GLY A 322 -7.66 18.03 -43.04
N VAL A 323 -7.37 18.22 -41.75
CA VAL A 323 -6.24 17.59 -41.05
C VAL A 323 -6.67 16.25 -40.46
N SER A 324 -5.99 15.17 -40.81
CA SER A 324 -6.19 13.85 -40.17
C SER A 324 -5.33 13.76 -38.91
N PHE A 325 -5.95 13.82 -37.74
CA PHE A 325 -5.24 13.77 -36.46
C PHE A 325 -4.93 12.34 -36.07
N LYS A 326 -3.65 12.06 -35.80
CA LYS A 326 -3.23 10.74 -35.31
C LYS A 326 -3.73 10.50 -33.89
N LEU A 327 -3.61 11.51 -33.04
CA LEU A 327 -4.08 11.51 -31.66
C LEU A 327 -5.03 12.69 -31.41
N VAL A 328 -6.06 12.45 -30.60
CA VAL A 328 -6.82 13.53 -29.94
C VAL A 328 -6.68 13.36 -28.44
N THR A 329 -6.13 14.36 -27.76
CA THR A 329 -5.91 14.33 -26.31
C THR A 329 -6.94 15.17 -25.56
N ILE A 330 -7.45 14.66 -24.44
CA ILE A 330 -8.42 15.34 -23.59
C ILE A 330 -7.91 15.34 -22.14
N THR A 331 -7.69 16.51 -21.54
CA THR A 331 -7.48 16.62 -20.09
C THR A 331 -8.83 16.51 -19.39
N HIS A 332 -9.13 15.36 -18.76
CA HIS A 332 -10.44 15.11 -18.17
C HIS A 332 -10.72 16.06 -17.01
N VAL A 333 -9.77 16.27 -16.09
CA VAL A 333 -9.88 17.33 -15.06
C VAL A 333 -8.59 18.12 -15.02
N ASP A 334 -8.64 19.37 -15.48
CA ASP A 334 -7.50 20.28 -15.35
C ASP A 334 -7.41 20.79 -13.91
N THR A 335 -6.39 20.35 -13.18
CA THR A 335 -6.21 20.68 -11.74
C THR A 335 -5.86 22.16 -11.52
N SER A 336 -5.62 22.95 -12.57
CA SER A 336 -5.42 24.40 -12.43
C SER A 336 -6.75 25.14 -12.43
N THR A 337 -7.66 24.86 -13.37
CA THR A 337 -8.94 25.57 -13.48
C THR A 337 -10.07 24.91 -12.70
N GLY A 338 -9.97 23.60 -12.43
CA GLY A 338 -11.04 22.79 -11.84
C GLY A 338 -12.09 22.35 -12.87
N VAL A 339 -11.84 22.60 -14.16
CA VAL A 339 -12.73 22.23 -15.26
C VAL A 339 -12.65 20.72 -15.50
N ARG A 340 -13.83 20.09 -15.54
CA ARG A 340 -14.07 18.72 -15.97
C ARG A 340 -14.57 18.72 -17.42
N ALA A 341 -13.80 18.11 -18.31
CA ALA A 341 -14.17 17.93 -19.70
C ALA A 341 -15.37 16.98 -19.86
N HIS A 342 -16.25 17.26 -20.81
CA HIS A 342 -17.34 16.37 -21.24
C HIS A 342 -16.78 15.27 -22.16
N VAL A 343 -15.98 14.36 -21.57
CA VAL A 343 -15.18 13.35 -22.30
C VAL A 343 -16.04 12.42 -23.17
N LYS A 344 -17.23 12.04 -22.71
CA LYS A 344 -18.16 11.16 -23.45
C LYS A 344 -18.60 11.83 -24.76
N GLU A 345 -18.98 13.09 -24.68
CA GLU A 345 -19.48 13.90 -25.78
C GLU A 345 -18.36 14.17 -26.80
N PHE A 346 -17.16 14.53 -26.33
CA PHE A 346 -15.99 14.68 -27.19
C PHE A 346 -15.57 13.37 -27.86
N ALA A 347 -15.51 12.25 -27.14
CA ALA A 347 -15.15 10.95 -27.70
C ALA A 347 -16.14 10.47 -28.76
N ALA A 348 -17.44 10.70 -28.56
CA ALA A 348 -18.46 10.42 -29.56
C ALA A 348 -18.27 11.25 -30.84
N ALA A 349 -17.96 12.55 -30.72
CA ALA A 349 -17.65 13.42 -31.86
C ALA A 349 -16.38 12.99 -32.60
N ILE A 350 -15.29 12.68 -31.87
CA ILE A 350 -14.03 12.18 -32.43
C ILE A 350 -14.28 10.89 -33.22
N ARG A 351 -14.92 9.88 -32.60
CA ARG A 351 -15.15 8.58 -33.25
C ARG A 351 -16.06 8.68 -34.47
N ARG A 352 -16.99 9.64 -34.49
CA ARG A 352 -17.90 9.88 -35.63
C ARG A 352 -17.21 10.57 -36.82
N ILE A 353 -16.25 11.46 -36.59
CA ILE A 353 -15.64 12.27 -37.66
C ILE A 353 -14.27 11.72 -38.09
N GLN A 354 -13.46 11.27 -37.15
CA GLN A 354 -12.13 10.67 -37.41
C GLN A 354 -12.04 9.31 -36.68
N PRO A 355 -12.67 8.25 -37.22
CA PRO A 355 -12.80 6.96 -36.54
C PRO A 355 -11.48 6.24 -36.23
N ASP A 356 -10.41 6.58 -36.94
CA ASP A 356 -9.07 6.03 -36.75
C ASP A 356 -8.21 6.81 -35.74
N ALA A 357 -8.61 8.04 -35.37
CA ALA A 357 -7.89 8.85 -34.39
C ALA A 357 -7.88 8.17 -33.02
N VAL A 358 -6.70 8.07 -32.41
CA VAL A 358 -6.52 7.48 -31.08
C VAL A 358 -6.84 8.52 -30.01
N THR A 359 -7.88 8.26 -29.22
CA THR A 359 -8.35 9.16 -28.15
C THR A 359 -7.59 8.88 -26.85
N VAL A 360 -6.76 9.84 -26.44
CA VAL A 360 -5.96 9.80 -25.21
C VAL A 360 -6.60 10.69 -24.16
N VAL A 361 -6.86 10.17 -22.96
CA VAL A 361 -7.43 10.93 -21.86
C VAL A 361 -6.44 11.01 -20.69
N ASP A 362 -6.02 12.24 -20.38
CA ASP A 362 -5.34 12.53 -19.11
C ASP A 362 -6.37 12.56 -17.99
N GLY A 363 -6.39 11.49 -17.22
CA GLY A 363 -7.20 11.30 -16.03
C GLY A 363 -6.40 11.43 -14.73
N VAL A 364 -5.25 12.11 -14.69
CA VAL A 364 -4.44 12.29 -13.47
C VAL A 364 -5.28 12.83 -12.31
N CYS A 365 -6.19 13.76 -12.55
CA CYS A 365 -7.08 14.30 -11.50
C CYS A 365 -8.55 13.82 -11.62
N ALA A 366 -8.78 12.71 -12.32
CA ALA A 366 -10.12 12.23 -12.66
C ALA A 366 -10.32 10.73 -12.43
N THR A 367 -9.41 9.87 -12.91
CA THR A 367 -9.55 8.41 -12.85
C THR A 367 -9.65 7.91 -11.42
N GLY A 368 -10.76 7.25 -11.08
CA GLY A 368 -11.07 6.82 -9.72
C GLY A 368 -12.05 7.73 -8.96
N GLY A 369 -12.46 8.87 -9.54
CA GLY A 369 -13.44 9.78 -8.94
C GLY A 369 -14.42 10.43 -9.91
N GLU A 370 -13.98 10.81 -11.11
CA GLU A 370 -14.89 11.17 -12.22
C GLU A 370 -15.30 9.93 -13.00
N GLU A 371 -16.55 9.93 -13.46
CA GLU A 371 -17.07 8.93 -14.38
C GLU A 371 -16.21 8.87 -15.64
N THR A 372 -15.55 7.73 -15.87
CA THR A 372 -14.66 7.51 -17.03
C THR A 372 -14.92 6.10 -17.58
N ARG A 373 -15.85 5.96 -18.51
CA ARG A 373 -16.26 4.63 -19.02
C ARG A 373 -15.44 4.23 -20.24
N MET A 374 -14.18 3.88 -20.05
CA MET A 374 -13.18 3.76 -21.13
C MET A 374 -13.64 2.89 -22.32
N LYS A 375 -14.19 1.69 -22.08
CA LYS A 375 -14.73 0.84 -23.16
C LYS A 375 -16.01 1.41 -23.78
N GLN A 376 -16.95 1.89 -22.96
CA GLN A 376 -18.26 2.34 -23.44
C GLN A 376 -18.19 3.64 -24.25
N TRP A 377 -17.24 4.53 -23.94
CA TRP A 377 -17.01 5.78 -24.66
C TRP A 377 -15.96 5.64 -25.77
N ASP A 378 -15.56 4.39 -26.07
CA ASP A 378 -14.49 3.99 -26.98
C ASP A 378 -13.20 4.83 -26.92
N LEU A 379 -12.73 5.10 -25.69
CA LEU A 379 -11.44 5.75 -25.41
C LEU A 379 -10.29 4.76 -25.62
N ASP A 380 -9.14 5.22 -26.12
CA ASP A 380 -8.04 4.35 -26.54
C ASP A 380 -6.91 4.24 -25.51
N VAL A 381 -6.58 5.35 -24.85
CA VAL A 381 -5.64 5.38 -23.72
C VAL A 381 -6.22 6.24 -22.61
N VAL A 382 -6.20 5.74 -21.37
CA VAL A 382 -6.48 6.54 -20.18
C VAL A 382 -5.29 6.41 -19.26
N LEU A 383 -4.73 7.55 -18.83
CA LEU A 383 -3.57 7.62 -17.93
C LEU A 383 -3.90 8.37 -16.64
N THR A 384 -3.21 8.06 -15.55
CA THR A 384 -3.37 8.72 -14.25
C THR A 384 -2.13 8.53 -13.36
N GLY A 385 -2.12 9.16 -12.18
CA GLY A 385 -1.06 9.02 -11.17
C GLY A 385 -1.61 8.47 -9.84
N SER A 386 -0.76 7.77 -9.09
CA SER A 386 -1.14 7.13 -7.82
C SER A 386 -1.72 8.09 -6.76
N GLN A 387 -1.17 9.31 -6.66
CA GLN A 387 -1.39 10.27 -5.55
C GLN A 387 -2.66 11.12 -5.62
N LYS A 388 -3.64 10.67 -6.40
CA LYS A 388 -4.88 11.39 -6.73
C LYS A 388 -6.07 10.53 -6.31
N CYS A 389 -7.14 10.44 -7.11
CA CYS A 389 -8.30 9.61 -6.81
C CYS A 389 -7.98 8.12 -6.57
N ILE A 390 -6.87 7.61 -7.11
CA ILE A 390 -6.37 6.25 -6.85
C ILE A 390 -6.00 6.03 -5.37
N GLY A 391 -5.57 7.07 -4.64
CA GLY A 391 -5.38 7.00 -3.18
C GLY A 391 -4.12 6.28 -2.69
N VAL A 392 -3.05 6.26 -3.48
CA VAL A 392 -1.75 5.63 -3.18
C VAL A 392 -0.65 6.71 -3.13
N PRO A 393 0.40 6.59 -2.29
CA PRO A 393 1.54 7.52 -2.32
C PRO A 393 2.10 7.77 -3.72
N ALA A 394 2.67 8.96 -3.95
CA ALA A 394 3.20 9.37 -5.25
C ALA A 394 4.39 8.48 -5.66
N GLY A 395 4.30 7.89 -6.85
CA GLY A 395 5.37 7.02 -7.36
C GLY A 395 4.96 5.99 -8.40
N LEU A 396 3.68 5.89 -8.79
CA LEU A 396 3.26 5.14 -9.97
C LEU A 396 2.58 6.04 -11.02
N SER A 397 3.02 5.88 -12.27
CA SER A 397 2.25 6.18 -13.47
C SER A 397 1.41 4.94 -13.81
N LEU A 398 0.11 5.17 -14.03
CA LEU A 398 -0.88 4.11 -14.22
C LEU A 398 -1.63 4.40 -15.52
N MET A 399 -1.70 3.43 -16.42
CA MET A 399 -2.51 3.58 -17.64
C MET A 399 -3.16 2.27 -18.07
N VAL A 400 -4.22 2.38 -18.85
CA VAL A 400 -4.78 1.27 -19.62
C VAL A 400 -4.80 1.67 -21.08
N ILE A 401 -4.37 0.74 -21.95
CA ILE A 401 -4.28 0.91 -23.40
C ILE A 401 -5.25 -0.08 -24.06
N ARG A 402 -6.13 0.39 -24.94
CA ARG A 402 -7.07 -0.46 -25.70
C ARG A 402 -6.56 -0.78 -27.11
N PRO A 403 -7.13 -1.78 -27.81
CA PRO A 403 -6.48 -2.40 -28.97
C PRO A 403 -6.05 -1.46 -30.12
N ARG A 404 -6.83 -0.42 -30.44
CA ARG A 404 -6.50 0.56 -31.50
C ARG A 404 -5.18 1.29 -31.22
N ALA A 405 -4.92 1.67 -29.96
CA ALA A 405 -3.65 2.28 -29.57
C ALA A 405 -2.48 1.31 -29.60
N LEU A 406 -2.68 0.02 -29.29
CA LEU A 406 -1.64 -1.01 -29.44
C LEU A 406 -1.27 -1.23 -30.92
N GLN A 407 -2.26 -1.30 -31.82
CA GLN A 407 -2.05 -1.40 -33.27
C GLN A 407 -1.35 -0.17 -33.86
N LEU A 408 -1.58 1.02 -33.28
CA LEU A 408 -0.86 2.24 -33.66
C LEU A 408 0.60 2.21 -33.18
N PHE A 409 0.84 1.73 -31.95
CA PHE A 409 2.16 1.55 -31.37
C PHE A 409 3.01 0.50 -32.11
N GLU A 410 2.42 -0.58 -32.61
CA GLU A 410 3.11 -1.57 -33.47
C GLU A 410 3.69 -0.93 -34.74
N LYS A 411 3.09 0.16 -35.22
CA LYS A 411 3.52 0.97 -36.38
C LYS A 411 4.41 2.17 -35.99
N ASN A 412 4.75 2.34 -34.71
CA ASN A 412 5.57 3.47 -34.24
C ASN A 412 7.05 3.27 -34.61
N THR A 413 7.61 4.22 -35.36
CA THR A 413 8.98 4.17 -35.90
C THR A 413 10.00 4.91 -35.04
N SER A 414 9.57 5.59 -33.98
CA SER A 414 10.47 6.29 -33.06
C SER A 414 11.40 5.32 -32.32
N THR A 415 12.72 5.57 -32.40
CA THR A 415 13.78 4.76 -31.80
C THR A 415 14.38 5.37 -30.53
N VAL A 416 14.13 6.66 -30.25
CA VAL A 416 14.73 7.39 -29.12
C VAL A 416 13.88 7.23 -27.85
N LYS A 417 13.83 5.99 -27.35
CA LYS A 417 13.17 5.61 -26.08
C LYS A 417 13.77 4.33 -25.52
N TYR A 418 13.74 4.17 -24.20
CA TYR A 418 14.17 2.92 -23.55
C TYR A 418 13.30 2.58 -22.33
N TYR A 419 13.44 3.31 -21.22
CA TYR A 419 12.65 3.04 -20.01
C TYR A 419 11.15 3.23 -20.21
N VAL A 420 10.72 4.15 -21.08
CA VAL A 420 9.31 4.39 -21.38
C VAL A 420 8.77 3.54 -22.55
N ASP A 421 9.60 2.72 -23.21
CA ASP A 421 9.15 1.94 -24.37
C ASP A 421 8.19 0.82 -23.94
N TRP A 422 6.98 0.81 -24.51
CA TRP A 422 5.99 -0.23 -24.28
C TRP A 422 6.47 -1.61 -24.77
N ARG A 423 7.42 -1.68 -25.72
CA ARG A 423 8.06 -2.95 -26.14
C ARG A 423 8.71 -3.67 -24.97
N ASN A 424 9.27 -2.92 -24.03
CA ASN A 424 9.92 -3.46 -22.84
C ASN A 424 8.92 -3.80 -21.74
N TRP A 425 7.86 -3.00 -21.54
CA TRP A 425 6.91 -3.21 -20.46
C TRP A 425 5.75 -4.15 -20.76
N LEU A 426 5.25 -4.22 -22.00
CA LEU A 426 4.11 -5.06 -22.35
C LEU A 426 4.33 -6.56 -22.08
N PRO A 427 5.51 -7.16 -22.37
CA PRO A 427 5.80 -8.54 -21.97
C PRO A 427 5.79 -8.73 -20.45
N ILE A 428 6.30 -7.75 -19.69
CA ILE A 428 6.36 -7.78 -18.23
C ILE A 428 4.95 -7.82 -17.64
N MET A 429 4.05 -6.93 -18.06
CA MET A 429 2.67 -6.92 -17.57
C MET A 429 1.95 -8.24 -17.89
N LYS A 430 2.10 -8.75 -19.12
CA LYS A 430 1.49 -10.03 -19.54
C LYS A 430 2.00 -11.22 -18.71
N ASN A 431 3.30 -11.25 -18.39
CA ASN A 431 3.87 -12.31 -17.59
C ASN A 431 3.42 -12.24 -16.12
N TYR A 432 3.44 -11.06 -15.49
CA TYR A 432 2.93 -10.89 -14.13
C TYR A 432 1.43 -11.22 -14.02
N GLU A 433 0.64 -10.86 -15.04
CA GLU A 433 -0.76 -11.27 -15.16
C GLU A 433 -0.92 -12.78 -15.24
N ALA A 434 -0.13 -13.46 -16.07
CA ALA A 434 -0.04 -14.92 -16.16
C ALA A 434 0.67 -15.59 -14.94
N ARG A 435 0.94 -14.84 -13.88
CA ARG A 435 1.65 -15.25 -12.65
C ARG A 435 3.02 -15.88 -12.89
N GLN A 436 3.71 -15.41 -13.94
CA GLN A 436 5.08 -15.78 -14.27
C GLN A 436 6.07 -14.69 -13.81
N PRO A 437 7.26 -15.05 -13.30
CA PRO A 437 8.32 -14.08 -13.04
C PRO A 437 8.79 -13.44 -14.35
N SER A 438 9.05 -12.14 -14.33
CA SER A 438 9.63 -11.44 -15.48
C SER A 438 10.37 -10.19 -15.07
N TYR A 439 11.40 -9.81 -15.83
CA TYR A 439 12.26 -8.69 -15.50
C TYR A 439 12.64 -7.86 -16.74
N PHE A 440 12.56 -6.54 -16.58
CA PHE A 440 13.12 -5.52 -17.47
C PHE A 440 13.79 -4.45 -16.60
N ALA A 441 13.03 -3.91 -15.66
CA ALA A 441 13.49 -3.06 -14.57
C ALA A 441 12.70 -3.42 -13.30
N THR A 442 13.31 -3.22 -12.13
CA THR A 442 12.68 -3.50 -10.84
C THR A 442 11.42 -2.63 -10.65
N PRO A 443 10.21 -3.21 -10.51
CA PRO A 443 9.01 -2.44 -10.20
C PRO A 443 9.06 -1.91 -8.76
N SER A 444 8.30 -0.86 -8.45
CA SER A 444 8.21 -0.36 -7.07
C SER A 444 7.32 -1.27 -6.22
N VAL A 445 7.93 -2.33 -5.66
CA VAL A 445 7.25 -3.41 -4.92
C VAL A 445 6.31 -2.89 -3.83
N ASN A 446 6.76 -1.97 -2.98
CA ASN A 446 5.96 -1.36 -1.91
C ASN A 446 4.72 -0.60 -2.45
N HIS A 447 4.85 0.07 -3.60
CA HIS A 447 3.71 0.71 -4.25
C HIS A 447 2.73 -0.32 -4.84
N LEU A 448 3.16 -1.51 -5.27
CA LEU A 448 2.26 -2.56 -5.77
C LEU A 448 1.34 -3.08 -4.66
N PHE A 449 1.88 -3.36 -3.45
CA PHE A 449 1.05 -3.78 -2.32
C PHE A 449 0.07 -2.68 -1.87
N ALA A 450 0.51 -1.42 -1.87
CA ALA A 450 -0.34 -0.27 -1.60
C ALA A 450 -1.45 -0.10 -2.66
N LEU A 451 -1.09 -0.24 -3.95
CA LEU A 451 -1.99 -0.18 -5.09
C LEU A 451 -3.06 -1.28 -5.03
N ASN A 452 -2.69 -2.51 -4.69
CA ASN A 452 -3.64 -3.62 -4.62
C ASN A 452 -4.78 -3.32 -3.63
N VAL A 453 -4.44 -2.83 -2.44
CA VAL A 453 -5.42 -2.45 -1.41
C VAL A 453 -6.22 -1.20 -1.81
N ALA A 454 -5.59 -0.23 -2.47
CA ALA A 454 -6.31 0.97 -2.93
C ALA A 454 -7.32 0.64 -4.04
N LEU A 455 -6.96 -0.24 -4.98
CA LEU A 455 -7.87 -0.75 -6.00
C LEU A 455 -9.04 -1.53 -5.38
N ASP A 456 -8.81 -2.31 -4.31
CA ASP A 456 -9.91 -2.93 -3.55
C ASP A 456 -10.85 -1.88 -2.95
N ILE A 457 -10.33 -0.82 -2.32
CA ILE A 457 -11.14 0.27 -1.72
C ILE A 457 -11.99 1.03 -2.76
N LEU A 458 -11.52 1.12 -4.02
CA LEU A 458 -12.29 1.67 -5.15
C LEU A 458 -13.38 0.71 -5.66
N LEU A 459 -13.20 -0.60 -5.51
CA LEU A 459 -14.14 -1.64 -5.93
C LEU A 459 -15.11 -2.08 -4.81
N GLU A 460 -14.81 -1.76 -3.55
CA GLU A 460 -15.70 -1.90 -2.39
C GLU A 460 -17.00 -1.09 -2.55
N ASN A 461 -18.05 -1.48 -1.81
CA ASN A 461 -19.28 -0.72 -1.61
C ASN A 461 -20.07 -0.37 -2.90
N GLY A 462 -20.15 -1.30 -3.85
CA GLY A 462 -20.78 -1.08 -5.16
C GLY A 462 -19.83 -0.51 -6.21
N GLY A 463 -18.55 -0.41 -5.89
CA GLY A 463 -17.46 -0.13 -6.82
C GLY A 463 -17.56 1.23 -7.51
N MET A 464 -17.10 1.27 -8.76
CA MET A 464 -16.93 2.53 -9.49
C MET A 464 -18.21 3.36 -9.63
N GLU A 465 -19.37 2.71 -9.84
CA GLU A 465 -20.67 3.41 -9.91
C GLU A 465 -20.99 4.17 -8.63
N GLN A 466 -20.74 3.56 -7.47
CA GLN A 466 -20.90 4.24 -6.19
C GLN A 466 -19.81 5.31 -6.00
N ARG A 467 -18.59 5.02 -6.43
CA ARG A 467 -17.45 5.95 -6.30
C ARG A 467 -17.67 7.26 -7.06
N PHE A 468 -18.30 7.22 -8.24
CA PHE A 468 -18.67 8.42 -9.00
C PHE A 468 -19.76 9.23 -8.28
N LYS A 469 -20.79 8.56 -7.74
CA LYS A 469 -21.88 9.19 -6.97
C LYS A 469 -21.36 9.88 -5.69
N GLU A 470 -20.46 9.23 -4.96
CA GLU A 470 -19.80 9.79 -3.77
C GLU A 470 -19.04 11.08 -4.08
N HIS A 471 -18.18 11.07 -5.11
CA HIS A 471 -17.43 12.27 -5.52
C HIS A 471 -18.36 13.38 -5.96
N LYS A 472 -19.40 13.08 -6.76
CA LYS A 472 -20.38 14.10 -7.17
C LYS A 472 -21.07 14.74 -5.96
N LEU A 473 -21.56 13.93 -5.02
CA LEU A 473 -22.22 14.41 -3.79
C LEU A 473 -21.32 15.35 -2.97
N ILE A 474 -20.06 14.96 -2.77
CA ILE A 474 -19.08 15.78 -2.02
C ILE A 474 -18.68 17.03 -2.80
N GLY A 475 -18.40 16.91 -4.09
CA GLY A 475 -18.06 18.05 -4.96
C GLY A 475 -19.16 19.09 -4.97
N ASP A 476 -20.42 18.69 -5.16
CA ASP A 476 -21.60 19.57 -5.10
C ASP A 476 -21.73 20.24 -3.71
N ALA A 477 -21.61 19.47 -2.62
CA ALA A 477 -21.70 20.00 -1.26
C ALA A 477 -20.59 21.02 -0.94
N VAL A 478 -19.36 20.79 -1.39
CA VAL A 478 -18.26 21.75 -1.22
C VAL A 478 -18.49 23.01 -2.07
N LYS A 479 -18.95 22.88 -3.32
CA LYS A 479 -19.31 24.04 -4.18
C LYS A 479 -20.39 24.90 -3.52
N GLU A 480 -21.45 24.28 -3.00
CA GLU A 480 -22.54 24.95 -2.27
C GLU A 480 -22.06 25.64 -0.98
N ALA A 481 -21.21 24.98 -0.20
CA ALA A 481 -20.62 25.57 1.01
C ALA A 481 -19.79 26.83 0.69
N MET A 482 -18.98 26.79 -0.38
CA MET A 482 -18.19 27.96 -0.81
C MET A 482 -19.08 29.09 -1.33
N LYS A 483 -20.12 28.79 -2.11
CA LYS A 483 -21.14 29.78 -2.50
C LYS A 483 -21.83 30.40 -1.27
N THR A 484 -22.10 29.61 -0.23
CA THR A 484 -22.69 30.07 1.05
C THR A 484 -21.78 31.01 1.84
N LEU A 485 -20.45 30.86 1.72
CA LEU A 485 -19.46 31.80 2.30
C LEU A 485 -19.27 33.08 1.45
N GLY A 486 -20.05 33.27 0.39
CA GLY A 486 -19.98 34.42 -0.52
C GLY A 486 -18.84 34.33 -1.54
N CYS A 487 -18.30 33.14 -1.82
CA CYS A 487 -17.25 32.94 -2.80
C CYS A 487 -17.81 32.56 -4.18
N SER A 488 -17.24 33.14 -5.24
CA SER A 488 -17.42 32.65 -6.60
C SER A 488 -16.42 31.52 -6.93
N LEU A 489 -16.77 30.68 -7.90
CA LEU A 489 -15.88 29.62 -8.39
C LEU A 489 -15.09 30.10 -9.60
N VAL A 490 -13.98 29.42 -9.92
CA VAL A 490 -13.28 29.62 -11.20
C VAL A 490 -14.07 29.03 -12.35
N THR A 491 -14.77 27.91 -12.12
CA THR A 491 -15.48 27.15 -13.15
C THR A 491 -16.87 27.71 -13.46
N ALA A 492 -17.32 27.58 -14.71
CA ALA A 492 -18.73 27.63 -15.07
C ALA A 492 -19.51 26.48 -14.38
N ASP A 493 -20.83 26.62 -14.26
CA ASP A 493 -21.66 25.74 -13.42
C ASP A 493 -21.79 24.30 -13.97
N ASP A 494 -21.67 24.07 -15.28
CA ASP A 494 -21.87 22.77 -15.94
C ASP A 494 -20.58 21.92 -16.08
N CYS A 495 -19.42 22.57 -15.94
CA CYS A 495 -18.10 21.95 -16.14
C CYS A 495 -17.25 21.89 -14.85
N GLY A 496 -17.80 22.15 -13.67
CA GLY A 496 -17.05 22.06 -12.41
C GLY A 496 -16.79 20.62 -11.96
N ALA A 497 -15.53 20.26 -11.72
CA ALA A 497 -15.11 18.91 -11.30
C ALA A 497 -15.70 18.44 -9.95
N ASN A 498 -15.71 17.13 -9.77
CA ASN A 498 -16.15 16.40 -8.58
C ASN A 498 -14.96 15.91 -7.73
N THR A 499 -13.71 16.14 -8.18
CA THR A 499 -12.47 15.74 -7.48
C THR A 499 -11.73 16.91 -6.82
N LEU A 500 -11.96 18.13 -7.30
CA LEU A 500 -11.54 19.37 -6.62
C LEU A 500 -12.51 20.53 -6.89
N THR A 501 -12.40 21.58 -6.09
CA THR A 501 -13.10 22.86 -6.30
C THR A 501 -12.09 24.01 -6.33
N CYS A 502 -12.15 24.85 -7.36
CA CYS A 502 -11.35 26.07 -7.49
C CYS A 502 -12.19 27.28 -7.08
N VAL A 503 -11.80 27.96 -6.00
CA VAL A 503 -12.59 28.99 -5.31
C VAL A 503 -11.86 30.32 -5.37
N ARG A 504 -12.49 31.34 -5.95
CA ARG A 504 -11.93 32.70 -6.02
C ARG A 504 -11.93 33.33 -4.63
N TYR A 505 -10.90 34.11 -4.32
CA TYR A 505 -10.89 34.87 -3.07
C TYR A 505 -11.98 35.95 -3.09
N PRO A 506 -12.67 36.19 -1.96
CA PRO A 506 -13.49 37.39 -1.79
C PRO A 506 -12.67 38.67 -1.96
N ALA A 507 -13.34 39.79 -2.27
CA ALA A 507 -12.69 41.08 -2.39
C ALA A 507 -11.92 41.45 -1.09
N GLY A 508 -10.67 41.89 -1.24
CA GLY A 508 -9.77 42.21 -0.12
C GLY A 508 -9.03 41.01 0.49
N VAL A 509 -9.38 39.76 0.13
CA VAL A 509 -8.66 38.56 0.61
C VAL A 509 -7.60 38.12 -0.41
N GLY A 510 -6.39 37.81 0.08
CA GLY A 510 -5.28 37.36 -0.76
C GLY A 510 -4.60 36.10 -0.22
N ALA A 511 -4.01 35.32 -1.13
CA ALA A 511 -3.39 34.01 -0.84
C ALA A 511 -2.37 34.04 0.30
N ALA A 512 -1.53 35.09 0.36
CA ALA A 512 -0.44 35.23 1.33
C ALA A 512 -0.93 35.36 2.79
N ASP A 513 -2.12 35.92 2.99
CA ASP A 513 -2.73 36.09 4.32
C ASP A 513 -3.69 34.93 4.65
N PHE A 514 -4.50 34.52 3.68
CA PHE A 514 -5.51 33.47 3.86
C PHE A 514 -4.93 32.07 4.09
N LEU A 515 -3.98 31.62 3.26
CA LEU A 515 -3.51 30.22 3.32
C LEU A 515 -2.83 29.87 4.65
N PRO A 516 -1.96 30.72 5.24
CA PRO A 516 -1.42 30.47 6.58
C PRO A 516 -2.49 30.40 7.67
N LYS A 517 -3.57 31.21 7.57
CA LYS A 517 -4.69 31.18 8.53
C LYS A 517 -5.51 29.89 8.44
N VAL A 518 -5.62 29.27 7.26
CA VAL A 518 -6.22 27.92 7.11
C VAL A 518 -5.29 26.84 7.69
N VAL A 519 -3.97 26.92 7.45
CA VAL A 519 -2.98 25.99 8.02
C VAL A 519 -2.95 26.06 9.55
N LYS A 520 -3.04 27.26 10.14
CA LYS A 520 -3.19 27.49 11.60
C LYS A 520 -4.42 26.79 12.18
N ARG A 521 -5.48 26.58 11.39
CA ARG A 521 -6.69 25.81 11.73
C ARG A 521 -6.56 24.30 11.40
N GLY A 522 -5.38 23.86 10.97
CA GLY A 522 -5.02 22.45 10.81
C GLY A 522 -5.50 21.82 9.50
N VAL A 523 -5.65 22.61 8.43
CA VAL A 523 -5.99 22.15 7.07
C VAL A 523 -5.00 22.77 6.07
N SER A 524 -4.53 22.00 5.09
CA SER A 524 -3.68 22.48 4.00
C SER A 524 -4.48 22.56 2.71
N LEU A 525 -4.42 23.72 2.05
CA LEU A 525 -5.05 24.01 0.75
C LEU A 525 -3.97 24.55 -0.21
N ALA A 526 -4.19 24.35 -1.51
CA ALA A 526 -3.27 24.79 -2.53
C ALA A 526 -3.68 26.14 -3.12
N GLY A 527 -2.71 27.05 -3.33
CA GLY A 527 -2.94 28.25 -4.12
C GLY A 527 -3.27 27.95 -5.59
N GLY A 528 -3.68 28.98 -6.32
CA GLY A 528 -3.89 28.93 -7.76
C GLY A 528 -2.64 28.51 -8.55
N LEU A 529 -2.86 27.98 -9.75
CA LEU A 529 -1.82 27.42 -10.62
C LEU A 529 -1.93 27.93 -12.07
N HIS A 530 -3.14 28.28 -12.52
CA HIS A 530 -3.38 28.74 -13.89
C HIS A 530 -2.61 30.04 -14.17
N LYS A 531 -1.80 30.06 -15.24
CA LYS A 531 -0.80 31.10 -15.52
C LYS A 531 -1.36 32.52 -15.39
N ALA A 532 -2.53 32.78 -15.98
CA ALA A 532 -3.14 34.11 -16.04
C ALA A 532 -3.85 34.58 -14.76
N ILE A 533 -4.27 33.68 -13.86
CA ILE A 533 -5.12 34.02 -12.69
C ILE A 533 -4.56 33.48 -11.38
N LYS A 534 -3.26 33.17 -11.34
CA LYS A 534 -2.58 32.38 -10.28
C LYS A 534 -2.84 32.86 -8.85
N THR A 535 -3.01 34.16 -8.65
CA THR A 535 -3.19 34.83 -7.36
C THR A 535 -4.65 35.02 -6.95
N GLU A 536 -5.62 34.79 -7.85
CA GLU A 536 -7.03 35.15 -7.67
C GLU A 536 -7.86 34.09 -6.92
N TYR A 537 -7.30 32.90 -6.68
CA TYR A 537 -8.05 31.74 -6.19
C TYR A 537 -7.19 30.73 -5.42
N PHE A 538 -7.88 29.81 -4.74
CA PHE A 538 -7.32 28.61 -4.11
C PHE A 538 -8.06 27.35 -4.56
N ARG A 539 -7.53 26.19 -4.19
CA ARG A 539 -7.97 24.88 -4.65
C ARG A 539 -8.15 23.92 -3.48
N ILE A 540 -9.34 23.33 -3.39
CA ILE A 540 -9.74 22.34 -2.39
C ILE A 540 -9.83 20.99 -3.08
N GLY A 541 -8.96 20.04 -2.76
CA GLY A 541 -9.08 18.64 -3.19
C GLY A 541 -9.98 17.86 -2.24
N HIS A 542 -10.88 17.03 -2.77
CA HIS A 542 -11.84 16.23 -1.98
C HIS A 542 -11.91 14.76 -2.44
N MET A 543 -10.74 14.23 -2.79
CA MET A 543 -10.52 12.87 -3.29
C MET A 543 -10.19 11.85 -2.16
N GLY A 544 -10.16 10.56 -2.52
CA GLY A 544 -9.64 9.49 -1.67
C GLY A 544 -10.47 9.31 -0.39
N PRO A 545 -9.86 9.30 0.82
CA PRO A 545 -10.60 9.15 2.08
C PRO A 545 -11.52 10.35 2.34
N SER A 546 -11.15 11.57 1.93
CA SER A 546 -11.95 12.77 2.19
C SER A 546 -13.34 12.71 1.56
N THR A 547 -13.53 11.93 0.49
CA THR A 547 -14.84 11.68 -0.13
C THR A 547 -15.77 10.83 0.76
N ARG A 548 -15.24 10.07 1.73
CA ARG A 548 -15.97 9.20 2.67
C ARG A 548 -15.78 9.62 4.15
N ARG A 549 -15.19 10.80 4.41
CA ARG A 549 -14.90 11.34 5.74
C ARG A 549 -15.55 12.71 5.93
N LEU A 550 -16.73 12.74 6.54
CA LEU A 550 -17.50 13.99 6.74
C LEU A 550 -16.77 15.02 7.62
N ASP A 551 -16.02 14.57 8.63
CA ASP A 551 -15.14 15.42 9.44
C ASP A 551 -14.03 16.11 8.64
N HIS A 552 -13.46 15.47 7.60
CA HIS A 552 -12.48 16.11 6.72
C HIS A 552 -13.09 17.33 6.04
N ILE A 553 -14.28 17.15 5.46
CA ILE A 553 -14.98 18.22 4.72
C ILE A 553 -15.48 19.31 5.67
N LEU A 554 -16.07 18.95 6.83
CA LEU A 554 -16.51 19.92 7.84
C LEU A 554 -15.35 20.78 8.36
N LYS A 555 -14.27 20.15 8.83
CA LYS A 555 -13.08 20.85 9.31
C LYS A 555 -12.49 21.77 8.23
N THR A 556 -12.60 21.39 6.96
CA THR A 556 -12.15 22.22 5.84
C THR A 556 -13.01 23.48 5.67
N VAL A 557 -14.34 23.35 5.68
CA VAL A 557 -15.26 24.50 5.58
C VAL A 557 -15.13 25.41 6.79
N GLU A 558 -15.06 24.85 8.00
CA GLU A 558 -14.83 25.61 9.25
C GLU A 558 -13.48 26.33 9.25
N ALA A 559 -12.42 25.69 8.74
CA ALA A 559 -11.10 26.31 8.62
C ALA A 559 -11.09 27.47 7.60
N ILE A 560 -11.80 27.33 6.48
CA ILE A 560 -11.95 28.36 5.45
C ILE A 560 -12.77 29.55 5.98
N GLU A 561 -13.93 29.29 6.59
CA GLU A 561 -14.79 30.34 7.17
C GLU A 561 -14.05 31.13 8.24
N GLY A 562 -13.41 30.44 9.18
CA GLY A 562 -12.63 31.09 10.24
C GLY A 562 -11.43 31.87 9.70
N ALA A 563 -10.78 31.40 8.64
CA ALA A 563 -9.69 32.12 7.99
C ALA A 563 -10.19 33.38 7.27
N PHE A 564 -11.32 33.31 6.57
CA PHE A 564 -11.95 34.48 5.93
C PHE A 564 -12.30 35.57 6.94
N ILE A 565 -12.89 35.21 8.08
CA ILE A 565 -13.21 36.15 9.16
C ILE A 565 -11.92 36.81 9.71
N GLU A 566 -10.84 36.06 9.91
CA GLU A 566 -9.52 36.61 10.32
C GLU A 566 -8.83 37.42 9.20
N CYS A 567 -9.26 37.30 7.94
CA CYS A 567 -8.87 38.19 6.83
C CYS A 567 -9.77 39.43 6.69
N GLY A 568 -10.76 39.62 7.57
CA GLY A 568 -11.69 40.75 7.52
C GLY A 568 -12.87 40.58 6.54
N HIS A 569 -13.03 39.41 5.90
CA HIS A 569 -14.20 39.15 5.05
C HIS A 569 -15.46 38.97 5.89
N LYS A 570 -16.53 39.70 5.52
CA LYS A 570 -17.83 39.65 6.22
C LYS A 570 -18.65 38.45 5.75
N VAL A 571 -18.51 37.33 6.45
CA VAL A 571 -19.39 36.16 6.28
C VAL A 571 -20.78 36.50 6.82
N ALA A 572 -21.79 36.51 5.93
CA ALA A 572 -23.13 37.00 6.26
C ALA A 572 -23.88 36.15 7.31
N GLN A 573 -23.63 34.85 7.36
CA GLN A 573 -24.24 33.91 8.32
C GLN A 573 -23.19 32.90 8.81
N PRO A 574 -22.33 33.26 9.79
CA PRO A 574 -21.27 32.39 10.29
C PRO A 574 -21.80 31.03 10.78
N GLY A 575 -21.07 29.95 10.48
CA GLY A 575 -21.43 28.58 10.81
C GLY A 575 -22.50 27.95 9.89
N LYS A 576 -23.19 28.74 9.05
CA LYS A 576 -24.24 28.24 8.14
C LYS A 576 -23.70 27.22 7.15
N ALA A 577 -22.58 27.51 6.50
CA ALA A 577 -21.99 26.64 5.49
C ALA A 577 -21.65 25.24 6.06
N ALA A 578 -21.06 25.19 7.26
CA ALA A 578 -20.76 23.94 7.95
C ALA A 578 -22.05 23.22 8.40
N LYS A 579 -23.05 23.94 8.94
CA LYS A 579 -24.34 23.39 9.37
C LYS A 579 -25.12 22.75 8.22
N ASP A 580 -25.19 23.42 7.08
CA ASP A 580 -25.93 22.94 5.90
C ASP A 580 -25.21 21.77 5.24
N LEU A 581 -23.88 21.83 5.10
CA LEU A 581 -23.07 20.71 4.62
C LEU A 581 -23.20 19.49 5.54
N LYS A 582 -23.16 19.69 6.87
CA LYS A 582 -23.43 18.62 7.84
C LYS A 582 -24.82 18.04 7.65
N LYS A 583 -25.86 18.88 7.55
CA LYS A 583 -27.26 18.43 7.34
C LYS A 583 -27.40 17.59 6.07
N LYS A 584 -26.79 18.03 4.97
CA LYS A 584 -26.83 17.35 3.66
C LYS A 584 -26.11 16.00 3.67
N LEU A 585 -24.96 15.92 4.33
CA LEU A 585 -24.08 14.75 4.24
C LEU A 585 -24.22 13.76 5.41
N GLN A 586 -24.59 14.17 6.62
CA GLN A 586 -24.57 13.30 7.82
C GLN A 586 -25.48 12.06 7.74
N ALA A 587 -26.52 12.11 6.91
CA ALA A 587 -27.43 10.98 6.68
C ALA A 587 -26.85 9.95 5.70
N ILE A 588 -25.81 10.32 4.94
CA ILE A 588 -25.19 9.51 3.88
C ILE A 588 -23.78 9.07 4.30
N ILE A 589 -23.04 9.96 4.96
CA ILE A 589 -21.65 9.76 5.41
C ILE A 589 -21.60 10.11 6.91
N PRO A 590 -21.33 9.14 7.80
CA PRO A 590 -21.28 9.41 9.24
C PRO A 590 -20.10 10.32 9.63
N VAL A 591 -20.30 11.11 10.69
CA VAL A 591 -19.27 12.03 11.23
C VAL A 591 -18.10 11.25 11.83
N ARG A 592 -18.40 10.21 12.63
CA ARG A 592 -17.38 9.25 13.08
C ARG A 592 -16.88 8.47 11.85
N PRO A 593 -15.61 8.02 11.82
CA PRO A 593 -15.25 6.95 10.90
C PRO A 593 -16.22 5.78 11.09
N ALA A 594 -16.39 4.95 10.05
CA ALA A 594 -16.79 3.58 10.29
C ALA A 594 -15.67 2.89 11.10
N CYS A 595 -15.69 3.12 12.41
CA CYS A 595 -14.75 2.57 13.37
C CYS A 595 -15.09 1.09 13.50
N GLY A 596 -14.40 0.28 12.69
CA GLY A 596 -14.90 -1.04 12.33
C GLY A 596 -15.92 -0.95 11.20
N TYR A 597 -15.44 -0.84 9.96
CA TYR A 597 -16.00 -1.75 8.96
C TYR A 597 -15.73 -3.14 9.53
N ALA A 598 -16.79 -3.89 9.85
CA ALA A 598 -16.64 -5.24 10.37
C ALA A 598 -15.80 -6.01 9.36
N SER A 599 -14.56 -6.34 9.74
CA SER A 599 -13.72 -7.14 8.89
C SER A 599 -14.43 -8.47 8.74
N VAL A 600 -14.70 -8.91 7.50
CA VAL A 600 -15.14 -10.28 7.23
C VAL A 600 -13.94 -11.22 7.37
N TYR A 601 -13.36 -11.20 8.57
CA TYR A 601 -12.64 -12.32 9.15
C TYR A 601 -13.70 -13.13 9.89
N HIS A 602 -13.58 -14.45 9.84
CA HIS A 602 -14.34 -15.32 10.72
C HIS A 602 -13.90 -15.06 12.17
N GLY A 603 -14.61 -14.16 12.85
CA GLY A 603 -14.37 -13.82 14.23
C GLY A 603 -14.79 -14.97 15.13
N CYS A 604 -13.83 -15.52 15.88
CA CYS A 604 -14.11 -16.41 16.99
C CYS A 604 -15.12 -15.74 17.96
N PRO A 605 -16.27 -16.36 18.25
CA PRO A 605 -17.30 -15.76 19.09
C PRO A 605 -16.94 -15.94 20.57
N VAL A 606 -16.22 -14.98 21.16
CA VAL A 606 -16.04 -14.94 22.62
C VAL A 606 -17.30 -14.33 23.24
N PRO A 607 -18.10 -15.07 24.05
CA PRO A 607 -19.40 -14.57 24.51
C PRO A 607 -19.29 -13.40 25.50
N PRO A 608 -20.31 -12.53 25.60
CA PRO A 608 -20.31 -11.37 26.50
C PRO A 608 -19.99 -11.68 27.97
N LYS A 609 -20.31 -12.90 28.43
CA LYS A 609 -20.02 -13.38 29.78
C LYS A 609 -18.51 -13.31 30.12
N CYS A 610 -17.62 -13.59 29.17
CA CYS A 610 -16.17 -13.58 29.42
C CYS A 610 -15.63 -12.17 29.73
N GLN A 611 -16.19 -11.12 29.11
CA GLN A 611 -15.78 -9.74 29.36
C GLN A 611 -16.15 -9.28 30.79
N VAL A 612 -17.27 -9.76 31.33
CA VAL A 612 -17.70 -9.45 32.70
C VAL A 612 -16.73 -10.04 33.74
N TYR A 613 -16.26 -11.28 33.55
CA TYR A 613 -15.31 -11.91 34.47
C TYR A 613 -13.92 -11.24 34.44
N SER A 614 -13.44 -10.79 33.28
CA SER A 614 -12.18 -10.04 33.18
C SER A 614 -12.23 -8.73 33.96
N ILE A 615 -13.33 -7.98 33.86
CA ILE A 615 -13.53 -6.72 34.60
C ILE A 615 -13.71 -7.00 36.10
N GLY A 616 -14.50 -8.00 36.47
CA GLY A 616 -14.71 -8.39 37.86
C GLY A 616 -13.42 -8.76 38.59
N THR A 617 -12.54 -9.55 37.95
CA THR A 617 -11.24 -9.93 38.53
C THR A 617 -10.33 -8.72 38.77
N VAL A 618 -10.32 -7.75 37.85
CA VAL A 618 -9.52 -6.51 38.00
C VAL A 618 -10.05 -5.63 39.13
N VAL A 619 -11.38 -5.49 39.26
CA VAL A 619 -12.01 -4.72 40.36
C VAL A 619 -11.72 -5.37 41.73
N ILE A 620 -11.83 -6.69 41.83
CA ILE A 620 -11.53 -7.43 43.07
C ILE A 620 -10.05 -7.30 43.45
N ALA A 621 -9.13 -7.39 42.49
CA ALA A 621 -7.71 -7.20 42.74
C ALA A 621 -7.38 -5.78 43.25
N PHE A 622 -8.03 -4.75 42.70
CA PHE A 622 -7.88 -3.37 43.16
C PHE A 622 -8.45 -3.15 44.57
N ALA A 623 -9.64 -3.69 44.85
CA ALA A 623 -10.26 -3.61 46.17
C ALA A 623 -9.42 -4.32 47.25
N ALA A 624 -8.88 -5.50 46.95
CA ALA A 624 -7.98 -6.22 47.85
C ALA A 624 -6.67 -5.44 48.12
N GLY A 625 -6.09 -4.82 47.08
CA GLY A 625 -4.91 -3.96 47.23
C GLY A 625 -5.16 -2.76 48.16
N LEU A 626 -6.29 -2.08 48.00
CA LEU A 626 -6.72 -0.98 48.87
C LEU A 626 -6.91 -1.44 50.33
N LEU A 627 -7.57 -2.58 50.54
CA LEU A 627 -7.80 -3.12 51.89
C LEU A 627 -6.49 -3.48 52.60
N ILE A 628 -5.56 -4.13 51.89
CA ILE A 628 -4.23 -4.48 52.41
C ILE A 628 -3.43 -3.22 52.75
N THR A 629 -3.58 -2.14 51.96
CA THR A 629 -2.88 -0.88 52.20
C THR A 629 -3.43 -0.16 53.44
N GLN A 630 -4.75 -0.15 53.64
CA GLN A 630 -5.38 0.43 54.83
C GLN A 630 -5.14 -0.39 56.11
N LEU A 631 -5.02 -1.71 56.01
CA LEU A 631 -4.66 -2.55 57.16
C LEU A 631 -3.19 -2.36 57.58
N LYS A 632 -2.29 -2.08 56.62
CA LYS A 632 -0.89 -1.70 56.89
C LYS A 632 -0.69 -0.29 57.45
N SER A 633 -1.72 0.56 57.50
CA SER A 633 -1.64 1.88 58.13
C SER A 633 -2.29 1.94 59.52
N LYS A 634 -2.64 0.78 60.09
CA LYS A 634 -3.21 0.62 61.45
C LYS A 634 -2.47 -0.43 62.29
N ILE A 635 -1.36 -0.94 61.75
CA ILE A 635 -0.31 -1.74 62.43
C ILE A 635 0.95 -0.88 62.35
#